data_AF-A0A0G1GFV7-F1
#
_entry.id   AF-A0A0G1GFV7-F1
#
_cell.length_a   1.000
_cell.length_b   1.000
_cell.length_c   1.000
_cell.angle_alpha   90.00
_cell.angle_beta   90.00
_cell.angle_gamma   90.00
#
_symmetry.space_group_name_H-M   'P 1'
#
loop_
_entity.id
_entity.type
_entity.pdbx_description
1 polymer ?
#
loop_
_entity_poly.entity_id
_entity_poly.type
_entity_poly.pdbx_seq_one_letter_code
_entity_poly.pdbx_strand_id
1 'polypeptide(L)'
;TIYFGSDNMFAYALNASTGAQVWKSPKLPGLAMNSWWPVVNGSSVYFTVAINYEGKLMATERDAMYATTNWPPDGTPYGTISYPSGDHMSMTTTKMINYLNSNPGRRTLVVLNRSTGTEKTPYAPALTGGMTGSLTRFPPIVDSKGRLYFRNHTFYDGAIPGGMVTAWDEGSINIQIVNNRETGGFGDYPIDEPGAVAAGGDVIYHSHCCSRFITSFDVSVRNTVLLNVGKFPVVSASADNDRQWRAIEWRISGYDSKFSQFFLSPILTDNGGGSTPSIGHADNNPPIPYNGKVYAHRGNALIAMSPTGTGQLKTAASSPTQPVKITRSVSELQGKLQGEIQKMLAAGHLRPGTYTVGHQDASMHDIEPYFLDIFHNPSETYIILLRALPHIPSSMQTQLRSYIQARWNENPATGVKHIGFSSGAVRENHVQLEYRNNPSGKQNGVTYINYYAAWIYAKEFGNASGILSAMPSIQTPGTIGEGYPNKLNEVIAGFWGYCELYKMTNNTSTCNQQTTLNNLISQRAGNWKIYPATNPLTGAGNHNYYTMPIAANFMYIEPEFAQALNSQGKAASTINEFENRFPMWFVAKGTEMQGEGAMQPPQYYHGLFQAKATTALHLHLLQPVPHRQHQPQANPVMPMGTTKWTVLITLPGLTITTSRQREQPMGISITAVR
;
A
#
# COMPACT_ATOMS: atom_id res chain seq x y z
N THR A 1 -26.84 -13.36 2.20
CA THR A 1 -25.84 -13.18 1.12
C THR A 1 -24.72 -12.34 1.64
N ILE A 2 -23.47 -12.71 1.38
CA ILE A 2 -22.28 -11.90 1.65
C ILE A 2 -21.87 -11.24 0.34
N TYR A 3 -21.56 -9.95 0.37
CA TYR A 3 -21.05 -9.21 -0.79
C TYR A 3 -19.61 -8.80 -0.52
N PHE A 4 -18.74 -8.91 -1.52
CA PHE A 4 -17.37 -8.41 -1.42
C PHE A 4 -16.81 -8.03 -2.79
N GLY A 5 -15.95 -7.03 -2.81
CA GLY A 5 -15.16 -6.63 -3.97
C GLY A 5 -13.83 -7.37 -3.96
N SER A 6 -13.22 -7.54 -5.13
CA SER A 6 -11.88 -8.10 -5.26
C SER A 6 -11.06 -7.27 -6.22
N ASP A 7 -9.76 -7.17 -5.96
CA ASP A 7 -8.78 -6.45 -6.80
C ASP A 7 -8.58 -7.05 -8.19
N ASN A 8 -9.29 -8.12 -8.54
CA ASN A 8 -9.49 -8.52 -9.93
C ASN A 8 -10.58 -7.71 -10.64
N MET A 9 -11.09 -6.65 -9.99
CA MET A 9 -12.12 -5.73 -10.44
C MET A 9 -13.46 -6.42 -10.69
N PHE A 10 -13.82 -7.37 -9.84
CA PHE A 10 -15.14 -7.98 -9.82
C PHE A 10 -15.75 -7.87 -8.43
N ALA A 11 -17.06 -7.65 -8.39
CA ALA A 11 -17.88 -7.83 -7.20
C ALA A 11 -18.50 -9.22 -7.20
N TYR A 12 -18.65 -9.79 -6.02
CA TYR A 12 -19.20 -11.12 -5.81
C TYR A 12 -20.31 -11.09 -4.79
N ALA A 13 -21.27 -11.98 -4.97
CA ALA A 13 -22.24 -12.35 -3.95
C ALA A 13 -22.12 -13.85 -3.65
N LEU A 14 -22.03 -14.19 -2.37
CA LEU A 14 -22.03 -15.57 -1.90
C LEU A 14 -23.25 -15.84 -1.03
N ASN A 15 -23.73 -17.07 -1.08
CA ASN A 15 -24.63 -17.59 -0.07
C ASN A 15 -23.88 -17.62 1.27
N ALA A 16 -24.42 -16.94 2.29
CA ALA A 16 -23.73 -16.78 3.58
C ALA A 16 -23.61 -18.10 4.36
N SER A 17 -24.52 -19.05 4.12
CA SER A 17 -24.56 -20.33 4.80
C SER A 17 -23.68 -21.38 4.14
N THR A 18 -23.48 -21.31 2.82
CA THR A 18 -22.76 -22.35 2.06
C THR A 18 -21.45 -21.87 1.43
N GLY A 19 -21.23 -20.56 1.34
CA GLY A 19 -20.12 -19.97 0.59
C GLY A 19 -20.26 -20.07 -0.93
N ALA A 20 -21.35 -20.66 -1.45
CA ALA A 20 -21.56 -20.82 -2.88
C ALA A 20 -21.76 -19.46 -3.58
N GLN A 21 -21.12 -19.27 -4.74
CA GLN A 21 -21.30 -18.06 -5.55
C GLN A 21 -22.74 -17.96 -6.05
N VAL A 22 -23.42 -16.86 -5.72
CA VAL A 22 -24.75 -16.48 -6.22
C VAL A 22 -24.60 -15.78 -7.55
N TRP A 23 -23.74 -14.76 -7.60
CA TRP A 23 -23.39 -14.06 -8.83
C TRP A 23 -21.98 -13.48 -8.74
N LYS A 24 -21.45 -13.15 -9.92
CA LYS A 24 -20.24 -12.38 -10.15
C LYS A 24 -20.60 -11.25 -11.11
N SER A 25 -20.22 -10.02 -10.78
CA SER A 25 -20.52 -8.86 -11.65
C SER A 25 -19.76 -8.95 -12.99
N PRO A 26 -20.11 -8.13 -13.99
CA PRO A 26 -19.16 -7.73 -15.02
C PRO A 26 -17.90 -7.10 -14.39
N LYS A 27 -16.81 -7.04 -15.16
CA LYS A 27 -15.58 -6.38 -14.67
C LYS A 27 -15.87 -4.90 -14.48
N LEU A 28 -15.65 -4.40 -13.26
CA LEU A 28 -15.92 -3.02 -12.87
C LEU A 28 -14.80 -2.09 -13.36
N PRO A 29 -15.10 -0.80 -13.59
CA PRO A 29 -14.06 0.19 -13.85
C PRO A 29 -13.21 0.41 -12.59
N GLY A 30 -11.98 0.91 -12.77
CA GLY A 30 -11.10 1.28 -11.66
C GLY A 30 -9.82 0.42 -11.54
N LEU A 31 -8.99 0.76 -10.56
CA LEU A 31 -7.70 0.08 -10.32
C LEU A 31 -7.72 -0.95 -9.19
N ALA A 32 -8.58 -0.74 -8.21
CA ALA A 32 -8.64 -1.56 -7.01
C ALA A 32 -9.99 -1.40 -6.32
N MET A 33 -10.28 -2.35 -5.43
CA MET A 33 -11.45 -2.35 -4.53
C MET A 33 -10.99 -2.53 -3.07
N ASN A 34 -9.86 -1.91 -2.72
CA ASN A 34 -9.23 -2.03 -1.42
C ASN A 34 -9.97 -1.21 -0.33
N SER A 35 -9.61 -1.51 0.92
CA SER A 35 -9.95 -0.77 2.14
C SER A 35 -11.38 -0.92 2.67
N TRP A 36 -12.40 -0.83 1.82
CA TRP A 36 -13.78 -0.65 2.31
C TRP A 36 -14.75 -1.77 1.97
N TRP A 37 -15.76 -1.91 2.82
CA TRP A 37 -16.86 -2.85 2.64
C TRP A 37 -17.91 -2.31 1.67
N PRO A 38 -18.65 -3.19 0.97
CA PRO A 38 -19.82 -2.77 0.22
C PRO A 38 -20.97 -2.40 1.14
N VAL A 39 -21.82 -1.49 0.66
CA VAL A 39 -22.99 -1.00 1.39
C VAL A 39 -24.24 -1.62 0.77
N VAL A 40 -25.18 -2.09 1.58
CA VAL A 40 -26.42 -2.70 1.09
C VAL A 40 -27.60 -1.80 1.42
N ASN A 41 -28.41 -1.46 0.43
CA ASN A 41 -29.64 -0.66 0.60
C ASN A 41 -30.72 -1.17 -0.33
N GLY A 42 -31.83 -1.68 0.22
CA GLY A 42 -32.94 -2.21 -0.56
C GLY A 42 -32.52 -3.23 -1.63
N SER A 43 -32.74 -2.87 -2.90
CA SER A 43 -32.42 -3.68 -4.08
C SER A 43 -31.01 -3.48 -4.64
N SER A 44 -30.18 -2.69 -3.95
CA SER A 44 -28.85 -2.27 -4.40
C SER A 44 -27.75 -2.70 -3.45
N VAL A 45 -26.56 -2.85 -4.03
CA VAL A 45 -25.30 -2.93 -3.30
C VAL A 45 -24.31 -1.94 -3.94
N TYR A 46 -23.66 -1.13 -3.11
CA TYR A 46 -22.74 -0.07 -3.54
C TYR A 46 -21.31 -0.49 -3.25
N PHE A 47 -20.47 -0.36 -4.25
CA PHE A 47 -19.04 -0.63 -4.16
C PHE A 47 -18.28 0.65 -4.45
N THR A 48 -17.22 0.90 -3.68
CA THR A 48 -16.26 1.94 -3.98
C THR A 48 -15.10 1.35 -4.77
N VAL A 49 -14.63 2.09 -5.76
CA VAL A 49 -13.53 1.66 -6.63
C VAL A 49 -12.50 2.78 -6.74
N ALA A 50 -11.23 2.40 -6.84
CA ALA A 50 -10.13 3.34 -6.97
C ALA A 50 -10.06 3.85 -8.41
N ILE A 51 -9.66 5.10 -8.59
CA ILE A 51 -9.73 5.72 -9.92
C ILE A 51 -8.69 5.13 -10.86
N ASN A 52 -9.09 4.91 -12.11
CA ASN A 52 -8.24 4.45 -13.20
C ASN A 52 -7.58 5.59 -14.00
N TYR A 53 -6.87 6.49 -13.31
CA TYR A 53 -6.26 7.68 -13.93
C TYR A 53 -4.89 7.98 -13.32
N GLU A 54 -3.85 8.10 -14.15
CA GLU A 54 -2.53 8.60 -13.73
C GLU A 54 -2.51 10.13 -13.86
N GLY A 55 -1.98 10.84 -12.86
CA GLY A 55 -1.87 12.31 -12.90
C GLY A 55 -2.97 13.04 -12.12
N LYS A 56 -3.09 14.36 -12.35
CA LYS A 56 -3.93 15.26 -11.55
C LYS A 56 -5.41 15.20 -11.96
N LEU A 57 -6.07 14.05 -11.74
CA LEU A 57 -7.48 13.85 -12.08
C LEU A 57 -8.39 14.99 -11.61
N MET A 58 -8.14 15.52 -10.42
CA MET A 58 -8.98 16.57 -9.83
C MET A 58 -8.92 17.86 -10.64
N ALA A 59 -7.78 18.16 -11.27
CA ALA A 59 -7.71 19.25 -12.24
C ALA A 59 -8.57 18.92 -13.47
N THR A 60 -8.52 17.68 -13.97
CA THR A 60 -9.35 17.26 -15.11
C THR A 60 -10.85 17.27 -14.80
N GLU A 61 -11.28 16.82 -13.62
CA GLU A 61 -12.67 16.91 -13.17
C GLU A 61 -13.09 18.35 -12.89
N ARG A 62 -12.20 19.17 -12.29
CA ARG A 62 -12.44 20.62 -12.13
C ARG A 62 -12.70 21.26 -13.48
N ASP A 63 -11.82 21.04 -14.44
CA ASP A 63 -11.93 21.65 -15.77
C ASP A 63 -13.23 21.19 -16.45
N ALA A 64 -13.55 19.90 -16.37
CA ALA A 64 -14.80 19.38 -16.90
C ALA A 64 -16.04 20.02 -16.23
N MET A 65 -16.00 20.24 -14.91
CA MET A 65 -17.15 20.75 -14.15
C MET A 65 -17.27 22.28 -14.17
N TYR A 66 -16.18 23.03 -14.30
CA TYR A 66 -16.17 24.48 -14.04
C TYR A 66 -15.53 25.33 -15.14
N ALA A 67 -14.82 24.75 -16.12
CA ALA A 67 -14.19 25.56 -17.16
C ALA A 67 -15.21 26.36 -17.96
N THR A 68 -14.96 27.66 -18.09
CA THR A 68 -15.66 28.59 -18.99
C THR A 68 -14.63 29.51 -19.66
N THR A 69 -15.05 30.52 -20.43
CA THR A 69 -14.14 31.53 -21.00
C THR A 69 -13.25 32.19 -19.94
N ASN A 70 -13.79 32.37 -18.73
CA ASN A 70 -13.04 32.82 -17.54
C ASN A 70 -13.27 31.83 -16.39
N TRP A 71 -12.26 31.58 -15.56
CA TRP A 71 -12.46 30.77 -14.35
C TRP A 71 -13.49 31.45 -13.44
N PRO A 72 -14.49 30.70 -12.92
CA PRO A 72 -15.45 31.28 -12.00
C PRO A 72 -14.78 31.63 -10.67
N PRO A 73 -15.39 32.46 -9.82
CA PRO A 73 -14.85 32.72 -8.50
C PRO A 73 -14.93 31.51 -7.57
N ASP A 74 -14.06 31.46 -6.56
CA ASP A 74 -14.08 30.41 -5.53
C ASP A 74 -15.44 30.33 -4.81
N GLY A 75 -15.89 29.11 -4.53
CA GLY A 75 -17.19 28.82 -3.93
C GLY A 75 -18.34 28.68 -4.94
N THR A 76 -18.10 28.83 -6.24
CA THR A 76 -19.15 28.70 -7.28
C THR A 76 -19.58 27.22 -7.45
N PRO A 77 -20.87 26.87 -7.28
CA PRO A 77 -21.35 25.49 -7.51
C PRO A 77 -21.25 25.10 -9.00
N TYR A 78 -21.07 23.81 -9.31
CA TYR A 78 -21.04 23.35 -10.70
C TYR A 78 -22.44 23.21 -11.33
N GLY A 79 -23.47 23.08 -10.49
CA GLY A 79 -24.85 22.83 -10.90
C GLY A 79 -25.80 23.92 -10.39
N THR A 80 -27.01 23.94 -10.94
CA THR A 80 -28.07 24.85 -10.48
C THR A 80 -28.51 24.47 -9.08
N ILE A 81 -28.59 25.48 -8.21
CA ILE A 81 -29.06 25.36 -6.83
C ILE A 81 -30.56 25.67 -6.76
N SER A 82 -31.30 24.85 -6.02
CA SER A 82 -32.72 25.03 -5.71
C SER A 82 -32.98 24.87 -4.21
N TYR A 83 -34.04 25.51 -3.72
CA TYR A 83 -34.43 25.54 -2.30
C TYR A 83 -35.86 24.98 -2.15
N PRO A 84 -36.05 23.66 -2.31
CA PRO A 84 -37.37 23.06 -2.16
C PRO A 84 -37.93 23.32 -0.76
N SER A 85 -39.20 23.73 -0.69
CA SER A 85 -39.90 23.82 0.59
C SER A 85 -39.99 22.43 1.19
N GLY A 86 -39.57 22.27 2.45
CA GLY A 86 -39.64 20.96 3.10
C GLY A 86 -38.29 20.24 3.24
N ASP A 87 -37.27 20.64 2.49
CA ASP A 87 -36.05 19.84 2.34
C ASP A 87 -34.76 20.69 2.34
N HIS A 88 -33.62 20.04 2.28
CA HIS A 88 -32.32 20.70 2.10
C HIS A 88 -32.21 21.33 0.70
N MET A 89 -31.36 22.35 0.62
CA MET A 89 -30.86 22.87 -0.65
C MET A 89 -30.40 21.72 -1.56
N SER A 90 -30.82 21.76 -2.82
CA SER A 90 -30.55 20.72 -3.82
C SER A 90 -29.75 21.29 -5.00
N MET A 91 -28.80 20.50 -5.51
CA MET A 91 -27.95 20.84 -6.65
C MET A 91 -28.14 19.82 -7.78
N THR A 92 -28.34 20.31 -9.00
CA THR A 92 -28.47 19.45 -10.20
C THR A 92 -27.16 18.77 -10.56
N THR A 93 -27.20 17.50 -10.94
CA THR A 93 -26.01 16.67 -11.25
C THR A 93 -25.90 16.22 -12.70
N THR A 94 -26.74 16.75 -13.60
CA THR A 94 -26.74 16.38 -15.03
C THR A 94 -25.35 16.46 -15.68
N LYS A 95 -24.59 17.53 -15.40
CA LYS A 95 -23.23 17.71 -15.93
C LYS A 95 -22.27 16.61 -15.45
N MET A 96 -22.38 16.24 -14.17
CA MET A 96 -21.59 15.18 -13.54
C MET A 96 -21.94 13.79 -14.10
N ILE A 97 -23.24 13.48 -14.20
CA ILE A 97 -23.70 12.20 -14.75
C ILE A 97 -23.23 12.06 -16.21
N ASN A 98 -23.37 13.12 -17.03
CA ASN A 98 -22.90 13.12 -18.41
C ASN A 98 -21.38 12.89 -18.50
N TYR A 99 -20.61 13.52 -17.61
CA TYR A 99 -19.17 13.32 -17.55
C TYR A 99 -18.81 11.87 -17.21
N LEU A 100 -19.43 11.27 -16.19
CA LEU A 100 -19.17 9.88 -15.79
C LEU A 100 -19.66 8.86 -16.82
N ASN A 101 -20.70 9.20 -17.59
CA ASN A 101 -21.15 8.40 -18.74
C ASN A 101 -20.09 8.37 -19.85
N SER A 102 -19.50 9.53 -20.18
CA SER A 102 -18.45 9.64 -21.20
C SER A 102 -17.08 9.15 -20.73
N ASN A 103 -16.86 9.05 -19.41
CA ASN A 103 -15.59 8.64 -18.80
C ASN A 103 -15.81 7.50 -17.79
N PRO A 104 -16.23 6.31 -18.24
CA PRO A 104 -16.63 5.22 -17.34
C PRO A 104 -15.51 4.74 -16.41
N GLY A 105 -14.25 4.88 -16.81
CA GLY A 105 -13.07 4.55 -16.00
C GLY A 105 -12.86 5.43 -14.77
N ARG A 106 -13.56 6.57 -14.68
CA ARG A 106 -13.44 7.56 -13.60
C ARG A 106 -14.54 7.44 -12.54
N ARG A 107 -15.46 6.47 -12.69
CA ARG A 107 -16.48 6.19 -11.66
C ARG A 107 -15.79 5.70 -10.40
N THR A 108 -16.17 6.25 -9.24
CA THR A 108 -15.62 5.88 -7.92
C THR A 108 -16.64 5.22 -7.01
N LEU A 109 -17.92 5.27 -7.39
CA LEU A 109 -19.05 4.62 -6.71
C LEU A 109 -19.87 3.85 -7.75
N VAL A 110 -19.89 2.54 -7.62
CA VAL A 110 -20.60 1.60 -8.52
C VAL A 110 -21.84 1.08 -7.80
N VAL A 111 -22.99 1.16 -8.47
CA VAL A 111 -24.28 0.68 -7.93
C VAL A 111 -24.68 -0.59 -8.67
N LEU A 112 -24.69 -1.73 -7.97
CA LEU A 112 -25.11 -3.00 -8.56
C LEU A 112 -26.50 -3.41 -8.06
N ASN A 113 -27.28 -4.02 -8.95
CA ASN A 113 -28.48 -4.74 -8.56
C ASN A 113 -28.09 -5.92 -7.66
N ARG A 114 -28.68 -5.95 -6.47
CA ARG A 114 -28.38 -6.92 -5.42
C ARG A 114 -28.66 -8.37 -5.81
N SER A 115 -29.62 -8.61 -6.69
CA SER A 115 -30.03 -9.95 -7.13
C SER A 115 -29.23 -10.49 -8.31
N THR A 116 -28.71 -9.62 -9.19
CA THR A 116 -28.07 -10.01 -10.45
C THR A 116 -26.59 -9.64 -10.55
N GLY A 117 -26.11 -8.68 -9.75
CA GLY A 117 -24.76 -8.14 -9.87
C GLY A 117 -24.55 -7.21 -11.08
N THR A 118 -25.61 -6.84 -11.79
CA THR A 118 -25.55 -5.91 -12.94
C THR A 118 -25.52 -4.47 -12.47
N GLU A 119 -24.65 -3.64 -13.06
CA GLU A 119 -24.59 -2.21 -12.73
C GLU A 119 -25.87 -1.49 -13.16
N LYS A 120 -26.39 -0.61 -12.29
CA LYS A 120 -27.60 0.19 -12.53
C LYS A 120 -27.25 1.49 -13.23
N THR A 121 -28.18 1.96 -14.07
CA THR A 121 -28.13 3.27 -14.74
C THR A 121 -29.40 4.09 -14.43
N PRO A 122 -29.31 5.44 -14.34
CA PRO A 122 -28.10 6.25 -14.46
C PRO A 122 -27.10 5.99 -13.34
N TYR A 123 -25.81 6.18 -13.61
CA TYR A 123 -24.77 5.97 -12.60
C TYR A 123 -24.91 6.98 -11.45
N ALA A 124 -24.37 6.63 -10.28
CA ALA A 124 -24.36 7.54 -9.14
C ALA A 124 -23.59 8.84 -9.47
N PRO A 125 -24.10 10.03 -9.09
CA PRO A 125 -23.42 11.30 -9.28
C PRO A 125 -22.32 11.45 -8.22
N ALA A 126 -21.23 10.72 -8.43
CA ALA A 126 -20.14 10.56 -7.48
C ALA A 126 -18.80 10.76 -8.20
N LEU A 127 -18.33 12.01 -8.28
CA LEU A 127 -16.97 12.33 -8.72
C LEU A 127 -15.94 11.84 -7.70
N THR A 128 -14.66 12.09 -7.96
CA THR A 128 -13.59 11.88 -6.99
C THR A 128 -13.99 12.46 -5.62
N GLY A 129 -13.49 11.87 -4.53
CA GLY A 129 -13.72 12.49 -3.24
C GLY A 129 -13.11 11.76 -2.08
N GLY A 130 -12.05 12.36 -1.55
CA GLY A 130 -11.28 11.84 -0.44
C GLY A 130 -10.58 10.52 -0.74
N MET A 131 -9.85 10.49 -1.86
CA MET A 131 -9.00 9.37 -2.22
C MET A 131 -7.72 9.86 -2.87
N THR A 132 -6.63 9.16 -2.57
CA THR A 132 -5.29 9.47 -3.04
C THR A 132 -4.82 8.30 -3.91
N GLY A 133 -4.78 8.49 -5.24
CA GLY A 133 -4.38 7.47 -6.23
C GLY A 133 -5.17 6.15 -6.17
N SER A 134 -4.50 5.05 -5.79
CA SER A 134 -5.04 3.69 -5.72
C SER A 134 -6.04 3.41 -4.61
N LEU A 135 -6.35 4.37 -3.73
CA LEU A 135 -7.39 4.17 -2.72
C LEU A 135 -8.79 4.33 -3.27
N THR A 136 -9.72 3.65 -2.63
CA THR A 136 -11.15 3.82 -2.85
C THR A 136 -11.67 4.91 -1.89
N ARG A 137 -12.69 5.68 -2.31
CA ARG A 137 -13.42 6.58 -1.38
C ARG A 137 -14.00 5.78 -0.22
N PHE A 138 -14.15 6.45 0.92
CA PHE A 138 -14.96 5.91 2.00
C PHE A 138 -16.40 5.62 1.51
N PRO A 139 -16.99 4.49 1.90
CA PRO A 139 -18.30 4.05 1.42
C PRO A 139 -19.41 5.01 1.85
N PRO A 140 -20.51 5.07 1.09
CA PRO A 140 -21.67 5.86 1.52
C PRO A 140 -22.25 5.29 2.81
N ILE A 141 -22.84 6.15 3.63
CA ILE A 141 -23.72 5.71 4.72
C ILE A 141 -25.17 5.87 4.27
N VAL A 142 -26.07 5.09 4.88
CA VAL A 142 -27.48 5.04 4.50
C VAL A 142 -28.32 5.43 5.72
N ASP A 143 -29.27 6.34 5.54
CA ASP A 143 -30.22 6.70 6.60
C ASP A 143 -31.42 5.73 6.66
N SER A 144 -32.34 6.00 7.57
CA SER A 144 -33.57 5.22 7.74
C SER A 144 -34.53 5.31 6.55
N LYS A 145 -34.36 6.29 5.65
CA LYS A 145 -35.17 6.48 4.44
C LYS A 145 -34.54 5.83 3.20
N GLY A 146 -33.35 5.26 3.34
CA GLY A 146 -32.60 4.70 2.22
C GLY A 146 -31.84 5.74 1.41
N ARG A 147 -31.66 6.97 1.93
CA ARG A 147 -30.85 8.01 1.31
C ARG A 147 -29.37 7.77 1.58
N LEU A 148 -28.54 7.98 0.57
CA LEU A 148 -27.10 7.76 0.64
C LEU A 148 -26.38 9.06 0.95
N TYR A 149 -25.39 9.02 1.84
CA TYR A 149 -24.54 10.16 2.16
C TYR A 149 -23.08 9.82 1.87
N PHE A 150 -22.44 10.63 1.05
CA PHE A 150 -21.03 10.47 0.68
C PHE A 150 -20.41 11.81 0.32
N ARG A 151 -19.08 11.90 0.43
CA ARG A 151 -18.34 13.11 0.08
C ARG A 151 -18.39 13.37 -1.44
N ASN A 152 -18.46 14.60 -1.89
CA ASN A 152 -18.53 14.92 -3.32
C ASN A 152 -17.91 16.29 -3.62
N HIS A 153 -17.44 16.49 -4.85
CA HIS A 153 -17.03 17.81 -5.35
C HIS A 153 -18.29 18.67 -5.42
N THR A 154 -18.29 19.87 -4.87
CA THR A 154 -19.50 20.70 -4.84
C THR A 154 -19.28 22.09 -5.41
N PHE A 155 -18.07 22.64 -5.33
CA PHE A 155 -17.81 24.00 -5.80
C PHE A 155 -16.38 24.21 -6.30
N TYR A 156 -16.22 25.25 -7.12
CA TYR A 156 -14.97 25.66 -7.70
C TYR A 156 -14.03 26.27 -6.65
N ASP A 157 -12.76 25.94 -6.76
CA ASP A 157 -11.65 26.61 -6.12
C ASP A 157 -10.47 26.63 -7.11
N GLY A 158 -9.75 27.74 -7.17
CA GLY A 158 -8.66 27.97 -8.12
C GLY A 158 -7.58 26.89 -8.14
N ALA A 159 -7.35 26.20 -7.02
CA ALA A 159 -6.41 25.09 -6.93
C ALA A 159 -7.11 23.74 -7.12
N ILE A 160 -7.81 23.28 -6.08
CA ILE A 160 -8.43 21.95 -5.98
C ILE A 160 -9.89 22.17 -5.57
N PRO A 161 -10.88 21.64 -6.31
CA PRO A 161 -12.30 21.82 -5.96
C PRO A 161 -12.57 21.48 -4.49
N GLY A 162 -13.38 22.32 -3.86
CA GLY A 162 -13.87 22.03 -2.52
C GLY A 162 -15.05 21.07 -2.56
N GLY A 163 -15.24 20.36 -1.45
CA GLY A 163 -16.25 19.32 -1.38
C GLY A 163 -16.87 19.09 -0.01
N MET A 164 -18.08 18.57 -0.05
CA MET A 164 -18.97 18.39 1.09
C MET A 164 -19.49 16.96 1.14
N VAL A 165 -20.08 16.55 2.28
CA VAL A 165 -20.93 15.35 2.26
C VAL A 165 -22.27 15.75 1.66
N THR A 166 -22.66 15.05 0.61
CA THR A 166 -23.92 15.28 -0.07
C THR A 166 -24.83 14.09 0.14
N ALA A 167 -26.14 14.34 0.19
CA ALA A 167 -27.12 13.28 0.23
C ALA A 167 -27.69 13.00 -1.17
N TRP A 168 -27.96 11.75 -1.50
CA TRP A 168 -28.46 11.32 -2.79
C TRP A 168 -29.49 10.21 -2.62
N ASP A 169 -30.65 10.41 -3.25
CA ASP A 169 -31.67 9.37 -3.40
C ASP A 169 -31.38 8.60 -4.71
N GLU A 170 -31.30 7.27 -4.66
CA GLU A 170 -30.90 6.46 -5.82
C GLU A 170 -31.77 6.78 -7.07
N GLY A 171 -31.11 7.07 -8.18
CA GLY A 171 -31.75 7.43 -9.45
C GLY A 171 -32.10 8.91 -9.59
N SER A 172 -31.95 9.72 -8.54
CA SER A 172 -32.15 11.17 -8.61
C SER A 172 -31.06 11.86 -9.45
N ILE A 173 -31.47 12.89 -10.21
CA ILE A 173 -30.55 13.82 -10.89
C ILE A 173 -30.10 14.96 -9.98
N ASN A 174 -30.53 14.99 -8.73
CA ASN A 174 -30.17 16.01 -7.75
C ASN A 174 -29.46 15.37 -6.55
N ILE A 175 -28.51 16.12 -5.98
CA ILE A 175 -27.93 15.84 -4.67
C ILE A 175 -28.31 16.96 -3.70
N GLN A 176 -28.39 16.63 -2.42
CA GLN A 176 -28.69 17.59 -1.36
C GLN A 176 -27.42 18.08 -0.68
N ILE A 177 -27.34 19.39 -0.45
CA ILE A 177 -26.27 20.04 0.31
C ILE A 177 -26.65 20.05 1.78
N VAL A 178 -26.19 19.02 2.50
CA VAL A 178 -26.57 18.76 3.89
C VAL A 178 -25.61 19.35 4.91
N ASN A 179 -24.73 20.27 4.52
CA ASN A 179 -23.83 20.96 5.45
C ASN A 179 -23.40 22.34 4.95
N ASN A 180 -22.87 23.16 5.85
CA ASN A 180 -22.31 24.46 5.51
C ASN A 180 -20.85 24.31 5.04
N ARG A 181 -20.35 25.35 4.36
CA ARG A 181 -18.91 25.57 4.13
C ARG A 181 -18.37 26.39 5.30
N GLU A 182 -17.60 25.78 6.18
CA GLU A 182 -17.07 26.45 7.38
C GLU A 182 -15.59 26.84 7.21
N THR A 183 -15.20 28.06 7.60
CA THR A 183 -13.82 28.55 7.45
C THR A 183 -12.80 27.59 8.08
N GLY A 184 -11.89 27.03 7.29
CA GLY A 184 -10.87 26.10 7.80
C GLY A 184 -11.47 24.84 8.41
N GLY A 185 -12.63 24.40 7.92
CA GLY A 185 -13.36 23.24 8.42
C GLY A 185 -14.16 22.53 7.34
N PHE A 186 -15.26 21.91 7.74
CA PHE A 186 -16.03 21.06 6.86
C PHE A 186 -16.59 21.84 5.66
N GLY A 187 -16.45 21.28 4.46
CA GLY A 187 -16.88 21.93 3.23
C GLY A 187 -15.96 23.05 2.72
N ASP A 188 -14.88 23.42 3.42
CA ASP A 188 -13.87 24.39 2.95
C ASP A 188 -12.53 23.73 2.60
N TYR A 189 -12.36 22.45 2.96
CA TYR A 189 -11.15 21.69 2.63
C TYR A 189 -11.19 21.08 1.21
N PRO A 190 -10.04 21.08 0.52
CA PRO A 190 -9.82 20.43 -0.76
C PRO A 190 -10.33 18.98 -0.83
N ILE A 191 -10.87 18.57 -1.97
CA ILE A 191 -11.45 17.24 -2.13
C ILE A 191 -10.43 16.11 -2.32
N ASP A 192 -9.20 16.46 -2.64
CA ASP A 192 -8.09 15.51 -2.75
C ASP A 192 -7.80 14.79 -1.43
N GLU A 193 -8.21 15.41 -0.33
CA GLU A 193 -7.92 14.93 1.01
C GLU A 193 -8.86 13.80 1.48
N PRO A 194 -8.32 12.64 1.90
CA PRO A 194 -9.09 11.52 2.41
C PRO A 194 -10.00 11.89 3.59
N GLY A 195 -11.17 11.29 3.64
CA GLY A 195 -12.15 11.53 4.70
C GLY A 195 -13.05 10.33 4.92
N ALA A 196 -13.62 10.26 6.12
CA ALA A 196 -14.48 9.16 6.53
C ALA A 196 -15.74 9.69 7.18
N VAL A 197 -16.86 8.97 7.00
CA VAL A 197 -18.18 9.35 7.50
C VAL A 197 -18.82 8.23 8.30
N ALA A 198 -19.53 8.59 9.36
CA ALA A 198 -20.43 7.70 10.09
C ALA A 198 -21.71 8.45 10.44
N ALA A 199 -22.75 7.73 10.86
CA ALA A 199 -23.96 8.34 11.39
C ALA A 199 -24.36 7.68 12.72
N GLY A 200 -25.02 8.48 13.56
CA GLY A 200 -25.77 8.02 14.73
C GLY A 200 -27.07 8.80 14.82
N GLY A 201 -28.20 8.14 14.54
CA GLY A 201 -29.47 8.84 14.35
C GLY A 201 -29.40 9.81 13.17
N ASP A 202 -29.87 11.04 13.38
CA ASP A 202 -29.85 12.12 12.40
C ASP A 202 -28.55 12.94 12.40
N VAL A 203 -27.52 12.49 13.11
CA VAL A 203 -26.21 13.17 13.15
C VAL A 203 -25.19 12.41 12.32
N ILE A 204 -24.58 13.10 11.36
CA ILE A 204 -23.43 12.59 10.61
C ILE A 204 -22.16 13.08 11.28
N TYR A 205 -21.24 12.16 11.51
CA TYR A 205 -19.89 12.40 11.99
C TYR A 205 -18.93 12.27 10.82
N HIS A 206 -17.99 13.20 10.72
CA HIS A 206 -16.99 13.19 9.68
C HIS A 206 -15.61 13.42 10.27
N SER A 207 -14.63 12.75 9.69
CA SER A 207 -13.24 13.05 9.94
C SER A 207 -12.48 13.23 8.66
N HIS A 208 -11.53 14.15 8.70
CA HIS A 208 -10.59 14.38 7.63
C HIS A 208 -9.24 13.73 7.93
N CYS A 209 -8.45 13.51 6.88
CA CYS A 209 -7.10 12.99 6.95
C CYS A 209 -6.23 13.72 7.98
N CYS A 210 -5.15 13.05 8.39
CA CYS A 210 -4.06 13.67 9.17
C CYS A 210 -4.50 14.29 10.50
N SER A 211 -5.64 13.84 11.05
CA SER A 211 -6.23 14.42 12.27
C SER A 211 -6.50 15.92 12.20
N ARG A 212 -6.66 16.50 10.99
CA ARG A 212 -6.85 17.96 10.84
C ARG A 212 -8.11 18.46 11.53
N PHE A 213 -9.23 17.75 11.37
CA PHE A 213 -10.47 18.04 12.09
C PHE A 213 -11.40 16.84 12.21
N ILE A 214 -12.27 16.92 13.21
CA ILE A 214 -13.46 16.09 13.37
C ILE A 214 -14.66 17.03 13.37
N THR A 215 -15.70 16.70 12.61
CA THR A 215 -16.95 17.46 12.58
C THR A 215 -18.15 16.55 12.78
N SER A 216 -19.27 17.16 13.16
CA SER A 216 -20.58 16.53 13.09
C SER A 216 -21.63 17.52 12.60
N PHE A 217 -22.68 17.03 11.98
CA PHE A 217 -23.81 17.86 11.60
C PHE A 217 -25.13 17.09 11.66
N ASP A 218 -26.18 17.78 12.10
CA ASP A 218 -27.55 17.29 12.18
C ASP A 218 -28.24 17.44 10.81
N VAL A 219 -28.66 16.31 10.24
CA VAL A 219 -29.40 16.22 8.98
C VAL A 219 -30.91 16.32 9.16
N SER A 220 -31.43 16.32 10.38
CA SER A 220 -32.83 16.67 10.66
C SER A 220 -33.07 18.19 10.55
N VAL A 221 -32.03 18.99 10.79
CA VAL A 221 -32.06 20.45 10.66
C VAL A 221 -31.65 20.85 9.24
N ARG A 222 -32.53 21.58 8.55
CA ARG A 222 -32.30 22.01 7.16
C ARG A 222 -31.11 22.95 7.05
N ASN A 223 -30.38 22.81 5.95
CA ASN A 223 -29.38 23.81 5.56
C ASN A 223 -30.10 24.97 4.87
N THR A 224 -30.25 26.10 5.57
CA THR A 224 -30.91 27.31 5.06
C THR A 224 -29.93 28.38 4.57
N VAL A 225 -28.63 28.08 4.53
CA VAL A 225 -27.61 29.03 4.08
C VAL A 225 -27.81 29.30 2.58
N LEU A 226 -28.15 30.55 2.25
CA LEU A 226 -28.34 30.99 0.87
C LEU A 226 -26.98 31.26 0.21
N LEU A 227 -26.91 31.05 -1.10
CA LEU A 227 -25.76 31.49 -1.89
C LEU A 227 -25.56 33.01 -1.76
N ASN A 228 -24.31 33.45 -1.59
CA ASN A 228 -23.92 34.86 -1.61
C ASN A 228 -23.27 35.18 -2.96
N VAL A 229 -23.90 36.03 -3.77
CA VAL A 229 -23.47 36.36 -5.15
C VAL A 229 -23.17 35.09 -5.97
N GLY A 230 -24.04 34.08 -5.87
CA GLY A 230 -23.91 32.81 -6.60
C GLY A 230 -22.88 31.82 -6.04
N LYS A 231 -22.32 32.07 -4.85
CA LYS A 231 -21.28 31.24 -4.22
C LYS A 231 -21.76 30.65 -2.91
N PHE A 232 -21.27 29.49 -2.52
CA PHE A 232 -21.43 29.02 -1.14
C PHE A 232 -20.69 29.97 -0.20
N PRO A 233 -21.41 30.67 0.71
CA PRO A 233 -20.75 31.54 1.66
C PRO A 233 -19.95 30.70 2.65
N VAL A 234 -18.80 31.22 3.05
CA VAL A 234 -18.02 30.65 4.15
C VAL A 234 -18.64 31.15 5.45
N VAL A 235 -19.09 30.24 6.30
CA VAL A 235 -19.64 30.56 7.62
C VAL A 235 -18.57 30.42 8.70
N SER A 236 -18.61 31.31 9.70
CA SER A 236 -17.78 31.14 10.90
C SER A 236 -18.30 29.94 11.70
N ALA A 237 -17.40 29.12 12.21
CA ALA A 237 -17.80 28.00 13.06
C ALA A 237 -18.25 28.38 14.47
N SER A 238 -17.98 29.62 14.89
CA SER A 238 -18.54 30.20 16.12
C SER A 238 -19.89 30.88 15.89
N ALA A 239 -20.38 30.97 14.64
CA ALA A 239 -21.73 31.45 14.40
C ALA A 239 -22.68 30.33 14.82
N ASP A 240 -23.28 30.47 16.01
CA ASP A 240 -24.34 29.64 16.61
C ASP A 240 -25.22 28.99 15.56
N ASN A 241 -24.77 27.85 15.06
CA ASN A 241 -25.61 26.98 14.27
C ASN A 241 -25.62 25.69 15.09
N ASP A 242 -26.66 25.52 15.89
CA ASP A 242 -26.90 24.30 16.71
C ASP A 242 -26.89 23.00 15.88
N ARG A 243 -26.77 23.15 14.56
CA ARG A 243 -26.75 22.13 13.54
C ARG A 243 -25.36 21.52 13.31
N GLN A 244 -24.27 22.27 13.45
CA GLN A 244 -22.93 21.80 13.06
C GLN A 244 -21.90 22.10 14.14
N TRP A 245 -21.07 21.10 14.40
CA TRP A 245 -20.00 21.19 15.36
C TRP A 245 -18.69 20.72 14.75
N ARG A 246 -17.58 21.29 15.24
CA ARG A 246 -16.24 20.90 14.83
C ARG A 246 -15.21 20.99 15.95
N ALA A 247 -14.18 20.17 15.84
CA ALA A 247 -12.90 20.32 16.52
C ALA A 247 -11.78 20.38 15.47
N ILE A 248 -11.02 21.48 15.45
CA ILE A 248 -9.84 21.70 14.58
C ILE A 248 -8.57 21.55 15.42
N GLU A 249 -7.48 21.08 14.80
CA GLU A 249 -6.14 21.04 15.40
C GLU A 249 -6.15 20.36 16.78
N TRP A 250 -6.92 19.28 16.88
CA TRP A 250 -7.17 18.62 18.14
C TRP A 250 -5.94 17.84 18.61
N ARG A 251 -5.00 18.55 19.25
CA ARG A 251 -3.79 17.98 19.85
C ARG A 251 -4.11 17.41 21.21
N ILE A 252 -4.43 16.12 21.24
CA ILE A 252 -4.57 15.41 22.51
C ILE A 252 -3.20 15.41 23.19
N SER A 253 -3.14 15.95 24.41
CA SER A 253 -1.88 16.02 25.16
C SER A 253 -1.21 14.64 25.25
N GLY A 254 0.06 14.58 24.85
CA GLY A 254 0.86 13.35 24.82
C GLY A 254 0.62 12.41 23.64
N TYR A 255 -0.41 12.63 22.81
CA TYR A 255 -0.62 11.84 21.58
C TYR A 255 0.51 12.09 20.58
N ASP A 256 0.71 13.35 20.19
CA ASP A 256 1.67 13.72 19.15
C ASP A 256 3.09 13.28 19.49
N SER A 257 3.51 13.36 20.76
CA SER A 257 4.84 12.95 21.21
C SER A 257 5.03 11.43 21.27
N LYS A 258 3.97 10.65 21.53
CA LYS A 258 4.01 9.19 21.43
C LYS A 258 3.90 8.73 19.98
N PHE A 259 3.24 9.52 19.14
CA PHE A 259 3.04 9.20 17.74
C PHE A 259 4.30 9.49 16.91
N SER A 260 5.03 10.56 17.22
CA SER A 260 6.27 10.95 16.52
C SER A 260 7.34 9.86 16.48
N GLN A 261 7.36 8.92 17.43
CA GLN A 261 8.33 7.81 17.46
C GLN A 261 8.22 6.85 16.26
N PHE A 262 7.07 6.84 15.55
CA PHE A 262 6.85 5.99 14.37
C PHE A 262 7.25 6.68 13.05
N PHE A 263 7.72 7.94 13.08
CA PHE A 263 8.06 8.70 11.88
C PHE A 263 9.49 8.46 11.42
N LEU A 264 9.67 8.44 10.09
CA LEU A 264 10.97 8.35 9.44
C LEU A 264 11.65 9.71 9.25
N SER A 265 10.87 10.80 9.29
CA SER A 265 11.34 12.17 9.08
C SER A 265 11.55 12.93 10.41
N PRO A 266 12.72 13.54 10.65
CA PRO A 266 12.92 14.48 11.74
C PRO A 266 12.28 15.86 11.50
N ILE A 267 11.87 16.20 10.26
CA ILE A 267 11.34 17.53 9.91
C ILE A 267 9.93 17.76 10.47
N LEU A 268 9.18 16.69 10.77
CA LEU A 268 7.83 16.78 11.33
C LEU A 268 7.82 16.85 12.87
N THR A 269 8.98 16.81 13.53
CA THR A 269 9.04 16.82 15.00
C THR A 269 9.37 18.18 15.60
N ASP A 270 9.91 19.15 14.84
CA ASP A 270 10.50 20.37 15.42
C ASP A 270 9.93 21.72 14.97
N ASN A 271 9.05 21.80 13.97
CA ASN A 271 8.43 23.09 13.65
C ASN A 271 7.07 23.19 14.33
N GLY A 272 7.01 23.97 15.41
CA GLY A 272 5.80 24.38 16.14
C GLY A 272 4.75 25.15 15.30
N GLY A 273 4.61 24.85 14.01
CA GLY A 273 3.59 25.38 13.10
C GLY A 273 2.96 24.26 12.26
N GLY A 274 1.69 23.95 12.56
CA GLY A 274 0.65 23.56 11.60
C GLY A 274 0.71 22.25 10.82
N SER A 275 1.87 21.63 10.57
CA SER A 275 1.92 20.38 9.81
C SER A 275 1.65 19.18 10.73
N THR A 276 0.36 18.84 10.89
CA THR A 276 -0.06 17.55 11.43
C THR A 276 0.74 16.47 10.70
N PRO A 277 1.41 15.56 11.42
CA PRO A 277 2.36 14.70 10.76
C PRO A 277 1.57 13.76 9.86
N SER A 278 1.86 13.79 8.55
CA SER A 278 1.06 13.17 7.48
C SER A 278 1.13 11.63 7.54
N ILE A 279 0.56 11.06 8.59
CA ILE A 279 0.07 9.69 8.62
C ILE A 279 -1.45 9.86 8.61
N GLY A 280 -2.10 9.35 7.56
CA GLY A 280 -3.55 9.43 7.44
C GLY A 280 -4.09 9.95 6.11
N HIS A 281 -3.26 10.08 5.06
CA HIS A 281 -3.77 10.07 3.68
C HIS A 281 -4.21 8.66 3.22
N ALA A 282 -4.02 7.66 4.08
CA ALA A 282 -4.50 6.32 3.84
C ALA A 282 -5.93 6.10 4.38
N ASP A 283 -6.25 4.89 4.84
CA ASP A 283 -7.58 4.56 5.34
C ASP A 283 -7.94 5.38 6.59
N ASN A 284 -9.01 6.16 6.49
CA ASN A 284 -9.50 6.99 7.58
C ASN A 284 -10.69 6.34 8.30
N ASN A 285 -10.73 6.47 9.62
CA ASN A 285 -11.85 5.99 10.42
C ASN A 285 -12.69 7.18 10.93
N PRO A 286 -14.02 7.14 10.74
CA PRO A 286 -14.89 8.20 11.23
C PRO A 286 -14.99 8.14 12.76
N PRO A 287 -15.37 9.25 13.42
CA PRO A 287 -15.80 9.21 14.81
C PRO A 287 -17.09 8.41 14.94
N ILE A 288 -17.18 7.56 15.96
CA ILE A 288 -18.34 6.70 16.21
C ILE A 288 -18.97 7.08 17.56
N PRO A 289 -20.25 7.52 17.59
CA PRO A 289 -20.95 7.70 18.85
C PRO A 289 -21.29 6.34 19.47
N TYR A 290 -20.98 6.17 20.75
CA TYR A 290 -21.35 4.98 21.51
C TYR A 290 -21.41 5.28 23.01
N ASN A 291 -22.48 4.84 23.68
CA ASN A 291 -22.65 4.92 25.14
C ASN A 291 -22.28 6.28 25.77
N GLY A 292 -22.83 7.37 25.22
CA GLY A 292 -22.61 8.74 25.72
C GLY A 292 -21.23 9.33 25.42
N LYS A 293 -20.44 8.70 24.53
CA LYS A 293 -19.11 9.14 24.11
C LYS A 293 -18.99 9.12 22.60
N VAL A 294 -17.98 9.81 22.08
CA VAL A 294 -17.56 9.70 20.68
C VAL A 294 -16.17 9.09 20.63
N TYR A 295 -16.05 7.95 19.95
CA TYR A 295 -14.81 7.21 19.80
C TYR A 295 -14.16 7.53 18.47
N ALA A 296 -12.87 7.82 18.46
CA ALA A 296 -12.08 8.01 17.26
C ALA A 296 -10.84 7.11 17.28
N HIS A 297 -10.57 6.46 16.15
CA HIS A 297 -9.31 5.76 15.93
C HIS A 297 -8.35 6.69 15.17
N ARG A 298 -7.18 6.97 15.76
CA ARG A 298 -6.14 7.84 15.17
C ARG A 298 -4.78 7.21 15.39
N GLY A 299 -4.06 6.94 14.30
CA GLY A 299 -2.78 6.26 14.37
C GLY A 299 -2.93 4.91 15.06
N ASN A 300 -2.23 4.73 16.18
CA ASN A 300 -2.32 3.54 17.05
C ASN A 300 -3.12 3.80 18.35
N ALA A 301 -3.91 4.88 18.40
CA ALA A 301 -4.68 5.27 19.57
C ALA A 301 -6.19 5.12 19.34
N LEU A 302 -6.88 4.54 20.32
CA LEU A 302 -8.32 4.67 20.48
C LEU A 302 -8.59 5.81 21.47
N ILE A 303 -9.29 6.83 20.99
CA ILE A 303 -9.59 8.04 21.74
C ILE A 303 -11.08 8.08 22.02
N ALA A 304 -11.47 8.38 23.25
CA ALA A 304 -12.86 8.55 23.63
C ALA A 304 -13.09 9.99 24.14
N MET A 305 -13.98 10.72 23.48
CA MET A 305 -14.42 12.05 23.85
C MET A 305 -15.72 11.97 24.64
N SER A 306 -15.81 12.75 25.71
CA SER A 306 -17.04 12.95 26.47
C SER A 306 -17.10 14.39 26.99
N PRO A 307 -18.29 14.97 27.23
CA PRO A 307 -18.42 16.32 27.76
C PRO A 307 -17.69 16.55 29.08
N THR A 308 -17.54 15.51 29.90
CA THR A 308 -16.87 15.56 31.21
C THR A 308 -15.53 14.81 31.23
N GLY A 309 -14.89 14.65 30.06
CA GLY A 309 -13.69 13.82 29.92
C GLY A 309 -12.47 14.40 30.65
N THR A 310 -11.88 13.64 31.57
CA THR A 310 -10.60 13.97 32.25
C THR A 310 -9.50 12.95 31.98
N GLY A 311 -9.75 11.97 31.11
CA GLY A 311 -8.84 10.86 30.86
C GLY A 311 -7.55 11.26 30.13
N GLN A 312 -6.43 10.66 30.50
CA GLN A 312 -5.16 10.74 29.77
C GLN A 312 -4.97 9.50 28.89
N LEU A 313 -4.25 9.65 27.78
CA LEU A 313 -3.85 8.53 26.93
C LEU A 313 -2.97 7.56 27.74
N LYS A 314 -3.41 6.31 27.83
CA LYS A 314 -2.63 5.22 28.42
C LYS A 314 -2.01 4.39 27.31
N THR A 315 -0.73 4.08 27.42
CA THR A 315 -0.11 3.09 26.54
C THR A 315 -0.69 1.72 26.88
N ALA A 316 -1.35 1.09 25.91
CA ALA A 316 -1.70 -0.32 26.04
C ALA A 316 -0.40 -1.13 26.06
N ALA A 317 -0.28 -2.11 26.97
CA ALA A 317 0.84 -3.03 26.95
C ALA A 317 0.84 -3.75 25.59
N SER A 318 1.95 -3.70 24.86
CA SER A 318 2.13 -4.58 23.71
C SER A 318 2.09 -6.00 24.26
N SER A 319 1.06 -6.77 23.92
CA SER A 319 1.15 -8.21 24.09
C SER A 319 2.11 -8.69 23.01
N PRO A 320 3.27 -9.29 23.34
CA PRO A 320 4.09 -9.93 22.35
C PRO A 320 3.31 -11.14 21.84
N THR A 321 2.46 -10.95 20.85
CA THR A 321 1.98 -12.07 20.06
C THR A 321 3.19 -12.59 19.32
N GLN A 322 3.80 -13.64 19.86
CA GLN A 322 4.70 -14.48 19.09
C GLN A 322 3.89 -14.97 17.90
N PRO A 323 4.25 -14.56 16.67
CA PRO A 323 3.56 -15.07 15.49
C PRO A 323 3.63 -16.60 15.58
N VAL A 324 2.50 -17.27 15.43
CA VAL A 324 2.53 -18.72 15.23
C VAL A 324 3.41 -18.95 14.01
N LYS A 325 4.59 -19.55 14.23
CA LYS A 325 5.52 -19.85 13.15
C LYS A 325 4.93 -20.99 12.32
N ILE A 326 4.06 -20.63 11.37
CA ILE A 326 3.55 -21.58 10.40
C ILE A 326 4.72 -21.91 9.46
N THR A 327 5.28 -23.09 9.64
CA THR A 327 6.33 -23.58 8.77
C THR A 327 5.68 -24.25 7.57
N ARG A 328 5.88 -23.68 6.38
CA ARG A 328 5.49 -24.31 5.11
C ARG A 328 6.60 -25.28 4.68
N SER A 329 6.24 -26.45 4.16
CA SER A 329 7.25 -27.38 3.65
C SER A 329 7.91 -26.83 2.38
N VAL A 330 9.17 -27.19 2.14
CA VAL A 330 9.90 -26.81 0.92
C VAL A 330 9.12 -27.24 -0.33
N SER A 331 8.55 -28.45 -0.32
CA SER A 331 7.70 -28.95 -1.40
C SER A 331 6.47 -28.09 -1.66
N GLU A 332 5.82 -27.56 -0.62
CA GLU A 332 4.67 -26.68 -0.80
C GLU A 332 5.10 -25.37 -1.46
N LEU A 333 6.22 -24.79 -1.02
CA LEU A 333 6.77 -23.56 -1.60
C LEU A 333 7.23 -23.76 -3.05
N GLN A 334 7.88 -24.89 -3.34
CA GLN A 334 8.24 -25.27 -4.71
C GLN A 334 7.00 -25.46 -5.59
N GLY A 335 5.93 -26.06 -5.07
CA GLY A 335 4.65 -26.19 -5.78
C GLY A 335 4.04 -24.82 -6.12
N LYS A 336 4.08 -23.87 -5.19
CA LYS A 336 3.65 -22.48 -5.45
C LYS A 336 4.52 -21.80 -6.50
N LEU A 337 5.84 -21.90 -6.38
CA LEU A 337 6.78 -21.34 -7.35
C LEU A 337 6.54 -21.90 -8.76
N GLN A 338 6.35 -23.21 -8.88
CA GLN A 338 5.99 -23.86 -10.15
C GLN A 338 4.69 -23.29 -10.73
N GLY A 339 3.67 -23.08 -9.89
CA GLY A 339 2.41 -22.47 -10.30
C GLY A 339 2.60 -21.05 -10.86
N GLU A 340 3.41 -20.21 -10.21
CA GLU A 340 3.68 -18.85 -10.70
C GLU A 340 4.50 -18.86 -12.00
N ILE A 341 5.52 -19.72 -12.12
CA ILE A 341 6.31 -19.86 -13.36
C ILE A 341 5.43 -20.35 -14.51
N GLN A 342 4.54 -21.31 -14.26
CA GLN A 342 3.62 -21.82 -15.28
C GLN A 342 2.72 -20.72 -15.86
N LYS A 343 2.26 -19.76 -15.02
CA LYS A 343 1.51 -18.59 -15.49
C LYS A 343 2.36 -17.72 -16.41
N MET A 344 3.63 -17.48 -16.07
CA MET A 344 4.54 -16.69 -16.90
C MET A 344 4.83 -17.38 -18.25
N LEU A 345 5.08 -18.70 -18.23
CA LEU A 345 5.27 -19.49 -19.45
C LEU A 345 4.04 -19.45 -20.36
N ALA A 346 2.83 -19.55 -19.78
CA ALA A 346 1.57 -19.49 -20.53
C ALA A 346 1.28 -18.09 -21.09
N ALA A 347 1.65 -17.04 -20.37
CA ALA A 347 1.43 -15.66 -20.79
C ALA A 347 2.40 -15.20 -21.90
N GLY A 348 3.58 -15.81 -22.01
CA GLY A 348 4.59 -15.41 -22.99
C GLY A 348 5.24 -14.07 -22.60
N HIS A 349 5.39 -13.14 -23.55
CA HIS A 349 5.97 -11.83 -23.27
C HIS A 349 5.17 -11.10 -22.19
N LEU A 350 5.79 -10.74 -21.06
CA LEU A 350 5.16 -9.89 -20.05
C LEU A 350 5.60 -8.45 -20.22
N ARG A 351 4.65 -7.52 -20.22
CA ARG A 351 4.95 -6.09 -20.18
C ARG A 351 5.27 -5.64 -18.73
N PRO A 352 5.73 -4.40 -18.50
CA PRO A 352 5.87 -3.87 -17.15
C PRO A 352 4.50 -3.85 -16.47
N GLY A 353 4.49 -4.07 -15.16
CA GLY A 353 3.32 -3.86 -14.33
C GLY A 353 3.19 -2.39 -13.97
N THR A 354 1.96 -1.91 -13.79
CA THR A 354 1.74 -0.58 -13.22
C THR A 354 1.22 -0.70 -11.80
N TYR A 355 1.69 0.19 -10.93
CA TYR A 355 1.21 0.33 -9.57
C TYR A 355 1.20 1.81 -9.19
N THR A 356 0.11 2.27 -8.59
CA THR A 356 -0.02 3.63 -8.04
C THR A 356 0.02 3.56 -6.52
N VAL A 357 0.79 4.46 -5.91
CA VAL A 357 0.93 4.61 -4.46
C VAL A 357 0.15 5.79 -3.90
N GLY A 358 -0.51 6.59 -4.76
CA GLY A 358 -1.24 7.78 -4.34
C GLY A 358 -0.91 9.04 -5.13
N HIS A 359 -1.14 10.21 -4.52
CA HIS A 359 -0.70 11.52 -5.03
C HIS A 359 0.81 11.60 -5.18
N GLN A 360 1.54 10.74 -4.47
CA GLN A 360 2.99 10.68 -4.51
C GLN A 360 3.55 10.16 -5.83
N ASP A 361 2.74 9.50 -6.66
CA ASP A 361 3.18 8.99 -7.96
C ASP A 361 3.94 10.06 -8.77
N ALA A 362 3.44 11.30 -8.75
CA ALA A 362 4.04 12.42 -9.47
C ALA A 362 5.45 12.80 -8.98
N SER A 363 5.75 12.60 -7.69
CA SER A 363 7.08 12.88 -7.11
C SER A 363 8.00 11.67 -7.11
N MET A 364 7.46 10.46 -7.26
CA MET A 364 8.26 9.24 -7.30
C MET A 364 9.24 9.23 -8.48
N HIS A 365 8.84 9.82 -9.61
CA HIS A 365 9.71 9.96 -10.78
C HIS A 365 10.94 10.84 -10.54
N ASP A 366 10.90 11.77 -9.58
CA ASP A 366 12.04 12.60 -9.20
C ASP A 366 13.12 11.79 -8.45
N ILE A 367 12.73 10.67 -7.82
CA ILE A 367 13.63 9.78 -7.08
C ILE A 367 14.17 8.67 -8.00
N GLU A 368 13.27 8.07 -8.77
CA GLU A 368 13.57 6.99 -9.70
C GLU A 368 12.60 7.12 -10.90
N PRO A 369 13.07 7.46 -12.11
CA PRO A 369 12.20 7.80 -13.25
C PRO A 369 11.18 6.73 -13.65
N TYR A 370 11.42 5.46 -13.32
CA TYR A 370 10.59 4.31 -13.65
C TYR A 370 10.12 3.57 -12.38
N PHE A 371 10.03 4.27 -11.25
CA PHE A 371 9.69 3.66 -9.96
C PHE A 371 8.37 2.89 -9.99
N LEU A 372 7.37 3.44 -10.68
CA LEU A 372 6.03 2.89 -10.79
C LEU A 372 5.90 1.83 -11.91
N ASP A 373 6.94 1.68 -12.73
CA ASP A 373 7.01 0.73 -13.83
C ASP A 373 7.67 -0.56 -13.35
N ILE A 374 6.88 -1.42 -12.72
CA ILE A 374 7.35 -2.63 -12.06
C ILE A 374 7.83 -3.65 -13.09
N PHE A 375 9.08 -4.13 -12.96
CA PHE A 375 9.75 -5.00 -13.93
C PHE A 375 9.91 -4.37 -15.32
N HIS A 376 10.10 -3.05 -15.39
CA HIS A 376 10.34 -2.38 -16.66
C HIS A 376 11.66 -2.75 -17.31
N ASN A 377 12.71 -2.94 -16.51
CA ASN A 377 13.99 -3.41 -16.98
C ASN A 377 13.93 -4.94 -17.10
N PRO A 378 14.09 -5.51 -18.30
CA PRO A 378 13.94 -6.95 -18.50
C PRO A 378 14.93 -7.77 -17.66
N SER A 379 16.07 -7.16 -17.31
CA SER A 379 17.12 -7.72 -16.45
C SER A 379 16.59 -8.20 -15.10
N GLU A 380 15.65 -7.47 -14.49
CA GLU A 380 15.04 -7.87 -13.21
C GLU A 380 14.28 -9.20 -13.33
N THR A 381 13.55 -9.37 -14.43
CA THR A 381 12.83 -10.63 -14.71
C THR A 381 13.82 -11.77 -14.95
N TYR A 382 14.93 -11.54 -15.66
CA TYR A 382 15.95 -12.58 -15.89
C TYR A 382 16.59 -13.05 -14.59
N ILE A 383 16.99 -12.12 -13.72
CA ILE A 383 17.60 -12.43 -12.42
C ILE A 383 16.66 -13.32 -11.59
N ILE A 384 15.38 -12.95 -11.50
CA ILE A 384 14.39 -13.70 -10.72
C ILE A 384 14.17 -15.11 -11.29
N LEU A 385 14.00 -15.23 -12.60
CA LEU A 385 13.75 -16.53 -13.23
C LEU A 385 14.97 -17.45 -13.17
N LEU A 386 16.18 -16.92 -13.32
CA LEU A 386 17.42 -17.68 -13.18
C LEU A 386 17.63 -18.17 -11.74
N ARG A 387 17.23 -17.38 -10.74
CA ARG A 387 17.21 -17.82 -9.33
C ARG A 387 16.17 -18.89 -9.04
N ALA A 388 15.09 -18.93 -9.80
CA ALA A 388 14.03 -19.93 -9.62
C ALA A 388 14.38 -21.31 -10.19
N LEU A 389 15.23 -21.38 -11.23
CA LEU A 389 15.64 -22.62 -11.90
C LEU A 389 16.01 -23.79 -10.97
N PRO A 390 16.90 -23.63 -9.97
CA PRO A 390 17.29 -24.75 -9.10
C PRO A 390 16.17 -25.24 -8.18
N HIS A 391 15.04 -24.52 -8.09
CA HIS A 391 13.96 -24.82 -7.16
C HIS A 391 12.73 -25.45 -7.84
N ILE A 392 12.79 -25.71 -9.15
CA ILE A 392 11.71 -26.33 -9.92
C ILE A 392 12.12 -27.66 -10.56
N PRO A 393 11.16 -28.54 -10.92
CA PRO A 393 11.43 -29.83 -11.53
C PRO A 393 12.17 -29.70 -12.87
N SER A 394 13.02 -30.68 -13.19
CA SER A 394 13.88 -30.67 -14.38
C SER A 394 13.12 -30.44 -15.70
N SER A 395 11.91 -30.99 -15.84
CA SER A 395 11.06 -30.77 -17.02
C SER A 395 10.69 -29.30 -17.20
N MET A 396 10.35 -28.61 -16.11
CA MET A 396 10.02 -27.18 -16.12
C MET A 396 11.28 -26.32 -16.27
N GLN A 397 12.43 -26.76 -15.76
CA GLN A 397 13.70 -26.03 -15.98
C GLN A 397 14.01 -25.89 -17.47
N THR A 398 13.81 -26.93 -18.27
CA THR A 398 14.02 -26.86 -19.73
C THR A 398 13.10 -25.82 -20.37
N GLN A 399 11.81 -25.84 -20.04
CA GLN A 399 10.85 -24.86 -20.54
C GLN A 399 11.22 -23.44 -20.13
N LEU A 400 11.63 -23.25 -18.87
CA LEU A 400 12.03 -21.95 -18.35
C LEU A 400 13.31 -21.43 -19.00
N ARG A 401 14.31 -22.29 -19.26
CA ARG A 401 15.50 -21.93 -20.02
C ARG A 401 15.16 -21.42 -21.41
N SER A 402 14.33 -22.17 -22.15
CA SER A 402 13.88 -21.75 -23.48
C SER A 402 13.12 -20.42 -23.44
N TYR A 403 12.27 -20.23 -22.42
CA TYR A 403 11.57 -18.96 -22.20
C TYR A 403 12.55 -17.80 -21.96
N ILE A 404 13.52 -17.97 -21.04
CA ILE A 404 14.52 -16.93 -20.73
C ILE A 404 15.33 -16.57 -21.98
N GLN A 405 15.82 -17.56 -22.74
CA GLN A 405 16.58 -17.33 -23.98
C GLN A 405 15.73 -16.59 -25.03
N ALA A 406 14.46 -16.97 -25.21
CA ALA A 406 13.56 -16.29 -26.13
C ALA A 406 13.32 -14.83 -25.71
N ARG A 407 13.09 -14.57 -24.42
CA ARG A 407 12.92 -13.20 -23.91
C ARG A 407 14.21 -12.40 -24.02
N TRP A 408 15.37 -13.00 -23.74
CA TRP A 408 16.68 -12.37 -23.91
C TRP A 408 16.92 -11.95 -25.37
N ASN A 409 16.57 -12.79 -26.34
CA ASN A 409 16.72 -12.45 -27.76
C ASN A 409 15.84 -11.25 -28.16
N GLU A 410 14.64 -11.13 -27.61
CA GLU A 410 13.75 -9.99 -27.85
C GLU A 410 14.22 -8.73 -27.11
N ASN A 411 14.68 -8.89 -25.86
CA ASN A 411 14.97 -7.80 -24.94
C ASN A 411 16.31 -8.02 -24.20
N PRO A 412 17.45 -8.00 -24.91
CA PRO A 412 18.73 -8.40 -24.32
C PRO A 412 19.19 -7.40 -23.27
N ALA A 413 19.75 -7.90 -22.16
CA ALA A 413 20.29 -7.01 -21.13
C ALA A 413 21.47 -6.17 -21.66
N THR A 414 22.08 -6.56 -22.78
CA THR A 414 23.18 -5.82 -23.43
C THR A 414 22.74 -4.52 -24.09
N GLY A 415 21.44 -4.27 -24.26
CA GLY A 415 20.98 -3.07 -24.99
C GLY A 415 19.59 -2.55 -24.63
N VAL A 416 18.91 -3.12 -23.64
CA VAL A 416 17.54 -2.74 -23.27
C VAL A 416 17.44 -2.36 -21.80
N LYS A 417 17.00 -1.12 -21.53
CA LYS A 417 16.78 -0.62 -20.17
C LYS A 417 15.31 -0.55 -19.77
N HIS A 418 14.40 -0.53 -20.74
CA HIS A 418 12.95 -0.47 -20.49
C HIS A 418 12.20 -1.16 -21.64
N ILE A 419 11.30 -2.11 -21.37
CA ILE A 419 10.58 -2.85 -22.44
C ILE A 419 9.34 -2.13 -22.98
N GLY A 420 8.80 -1.14 -22.25
CA GLY A 420 7.65 -0.34 -22.67
C GLY A 420 6.31 -1.06 -22.45
N PHE A 421 5.20 -0.32 -22.53
CA PHE A 421 3.87 -0.84 -22.22
C PHE A 421 3.03 -1.27 -23.44
N SER A 422 3.50 -1.04 -24.67
CA SER A 422 2.73 -1.26 -25.91
C SER A 422 2.48 -2.72 -26.26
N SER A 423 3.28 -3.65 -25.74
CA SER A 423 3.22 -5.07 -26.08
C SER A 423 3.47 -5.95 -24.87
N GLY A 424 2.88 -7.15 -24.86
CA GLY A 424 3.03 -8.14 -23.80
C GLY A 424 1.79 -8.27 -22.92
N ALA A 425 1.66 -9.44 -22.30
CA ALA A 425 0.62 -9.74 -21.32
C ALA A 425 0.77 -8.85 -20.09
N VAL A 426 -0.37 -8.36 -19.61
CA VAL A 426 -0.49 -7.48 -18.46
C VAL A 426 -0.11 -8.24 -17.17
N ARG A 427 0.52 -7.56 -16.20
CA ARG A 427 0.85 -8.16 -14.90
C ARG A 427 -0.18 -7.81 -13.83
N GLU A 428 -0.81 -6.67 -13.99
CA GLU A 428 -1.89 -6.18 -13.15
C GLU A 428 -3.23 -6.88 -13.45
N ASN A 429 -4.07 -7.01 -12.43
CA ASN A 429 -5.40 -7.61 -12.57
C ASN A 429 -6.50 -6.59 -12.92
N HIS A 430 -6.18 -5.29 -12.88
CA HIS A 430 -7.14 -4.20 -13.11
C HIS A 430 -7.28 -3.81 -14.59
N VAL A 431 -8.15 -2.85 -14.89
CA VAL A 431 -8.27 -2.27 -16.23
C VAL A 431 -7.06 -1.37 -16.54
N GLN A 432 -6.76 -1.10 -17.82
CA GLN A 432 -5.64 -0.22 -18.18
C GLN A 432 -5.93 1.22 -17.76
N LEU A 433 -4.92 1.91 -17.21
CA LEU A 433 -4.96 3.33 -16.89
C LEU A 433 -5.39 4.18 -18.08
N GLU A 434 -6.35 5.08 -17.85
CA GLU A 434 -6.90 5.95 -18.90
C GLU A 434 -5.90 7.00 -19.39
N TYR A 435 -5.05 7.50 -18.49
CA TYR A 435 -3.92 8.37 -18.80
C TYR A 435 -2.67 7.69 -18.25
N ARG A 436 -1.59 7.64 -19.03
CA ARG A 436 -0.31 7.04 -18.65
C ARG A 436 0.81 7.86 -19.26
N ASN A 437 1.73 8.38 -18.44
CA ASN A 437 2.88 9.17 -18.89
C ASN A 437 4.14 8.32 -19.16
N ASN A 438 4.02 7.00 -19.11
CA ASN A 438 5.14 6.07 -19.22
C ASN A 438 5.51 5.72 -20.66
N PRO A 439 6.72 5.19 -20.90
CA PRO A 439 7.18 4.83 -22.23
C PRO A 439 6.24 3.81 -22.90
N SER A 440 5.61 4.22 -24.00
CA SER A 440 4.81 3.31 -24.81
C SER A 440 5.68 2.21 -25.42
N GLY A 441 6.83 2.60 -26.00
CA GLY A 441 7.77 1.70 -26.65
C GLY A 441 8.98 1.30 -25.81
N LYS A 442 9.71 0.31 -26.33
CA LYS A 442 11.00 -0.13 -25.82
C LYS A 442 12.03 1.01 -25.86
N GLN A 443 12.84 1.12 -24.82
CA GLN A 443 13.97 2.04 -24.76
C GLN A 443 15.29 1.28 -24.78
N ASN A 444 16.16 1.71 -25.70
CA ASN A 444 17.51 1.18 -25.81
C ASN A 444 18.44 1.81 -24.76
N GLY A 445 19.43 1.04 -24.35
CA GLY A 445 20.44 1.43 -23.36
C GLY A 445 20.64 0.37 -22.29
N VAL A 446 21.59 0.62 -21.40
CA VAL A 446 22.00 -0.30 -20.33
C VAL A 446 22.06 0.51 -19.03
N THR A 447 21.44 0.01 -17.96
CA THR A 447 21.65 0.52 -16.59
C THR A 447 22.56 -0.44 -15.82
N TYR A 448 22.90 -0.14 -14.57
CA TYR A 448 23.85 -0.97 -13.84
C TYR A 448 23.33 -2.39 -13.59
N ILE A 449 22.02 -2.56 -13.30
CA ILE A 449 21.44 -3.89 -13.07
C ILE A 449 21.56 -4.83 -14.28
N ASN A 450 21.67 -4.28 -15.49
CA ASN A 450 21.86 -5.06 -16.72
C ASN A 450 23.16 -5.86 -16.71
N TYR A 451 24.26 -5.33 -16.14
CA TYR A 451 25.53 -6.06 -16.04
C TYR A 451 25.43 -7.26 -15.11
N TYR A 452 24.66 -7.12 -14.01
CA TYR A 452 24.39 -8.24 -13.11
C TYR A 452 23.56 -9.33 -13.81
N ALA A 453 22.48 -8.94 -14.50
CA ALA A 453 21.69 -9.91 -15.27
C ALA A 453 22.51 -10.59 -16.38
N ALA A 454 23.38 -9.85 -17.08
CA ALA A 454 24.26 -10.39 -18.10
C ALA A 454 25.22 -11.44 -17.56
N TRP A 455 25.80 -11.21 -16.38
CA TRP A 455 26.62 -12.21 -15.70
C TRP A 455 25.83 -13.47 -15.33
N ILE A 456 24.69 -13.32 -14.64
CA ILE A 456 23.89 -14.47 -14.22
C ILE A 456 23.38 -15.26 -15.43
N TYR A 457 23.04 -14.58 -16.53
CA TYR A 457 22.70 -15.22 -17.80
C TYR A 457 23.89 -15.99 -18.39
N ALA A 458 25.07 -15.38 -18.48
CA ALA A 458 26.27 -16.04 -18.99
C ALA A 458 26.67 -17.26 -18.15
N LYS A 459 26.44 -17.21 -16.84
CA LYS A 459 26.68 -18.33 -15.92
C LYS A 459 25.81 -19.56 -16.25
N GLU A 460 24.56 -19.36 -16.67
CA GLU A 460 23.65 -20.44 -17.04
C GLU A 460 23.83 -20.89 -18.50
N PHE A 461 24.03 -19.96 -19.43
CA PHE A 461 23.97 -20.23 -20.87
C PHE A 461 25.30 -20.12 -21.62
N GLY A 462 26.37 -19.68 -20.96
CA GLY A 462 27.69 -19.46 -21.58
C GLY A 462 27.79 -18.15 -22.37
N ASN A 463 28.73 -18.09 -23.31
CA ASN A 463 29.01 -16.93 -24.17
C ASN A 463 29.39 -15.63 -23.42
N ALA A 464 30.10 -15.75 -22.29
CA ALA A 464 30.52 -14.59 -21.50
C ALA A 464 31.26 -13.54 -22.34
N SER A 465 32.17 -13.97 -23.21
CA SER A 465 32.95 -13.09 -24.09
C SER A 465 32.06 -12.30 -25.06
N GLY A 466 31.16 -12.98 -25.79
CA GLY A 466 30.27 -12.30 -26.74
C GLY A 466 29.28 -11.35 -26.05
N ILE A 467 28.80 -11.72 -24.86
CA ILE A 467 27.93 -10.85 -24.05
C ILE A 467 28.72 -9.61 -23.60
N LEU A 468 29.92 -9.77 -23.03
CA LEU A 468 30.74 -8.65 -22.57
C LEU A 468 31.09 -7.69 -23.71
N SER A 469 31.43 -8.22 -24.90
CA SER A 469 31.72 -7.40 -26.09
C SER A 469 30.51 -6.65 -26.63
N ALA A 470 29.29 -7.15 -26.42
CA ALA A 470 28.06 -6.48 -26.81
C ALA A 470 27.60 -5.43 -25.80
N MET A 471 28.14 -5.44 -24.58
CA MET A 471 27.83 -4.41 -23.58
C MET A 471 28.69 -3.16 -23.77
N PRO A 472 28.13 -1.97 -23.54
CA PRO A 472 28.94 -0.76 -23.39
C PRO A 472 29.96 -0.93 -22.25
N SER A 473 31.10 -0.24 -22.36
CA SER A 473 32.05 -0.13 -21.25
C SER A 473 31.34 0.37 -20.00
N ILE A 474 31.49 -0.34 -18.88
CA ILE A 474 30.91 0.08 -17.61
C ILE A 474 31.51 1.44 -17.23
N GLN A 475 30.63 2.41 -16.97
CA GLN A 475 31.05 3.76 -16.62
C GLN A 475 31.30 3.84 -15.12
N THR A 476 32.37 4.54 -14.73
CA THR A 476 32.56 4.95 -13.33
C THR A 476 31.39 5.83 -12.93
N PRO A 477 30.71 5.54 -11.81
CA PRO A 477 29.59 6.37 -11.38
C PRO A 477 30.11 7.76 -10.99
N GLY A 478 29.32 8.80 -11.26
CA GLY A 478 29.52 10.10 -10.62
C GLY A 478 29.28 10.03 -9.11
N THR A 479 29.37 11.16 -8.42
CA THR A 479 29.05 11.23 -6.98
C THR A 479 27.59 10.84 -6.75
N ILE A 480 27.36 9.76 -6.01
CA ILE A 480 26.03 9.34 -5.56
C ILE A 480 25.82 9.86 -4.14
N GLY A 481 24.81 10.71 -3.96
CA GLY A 481 24.48 11.26 -2.65
C GLY A 481 24.01 10.20 -1.66
N GLU A 482 24.25 10.42 -0.36
CA GLU A 482 23.80 9.54 0.73
C GLU A 482 22.27 9.33 0.77
N GLY A 483 21.51 10.26 0.17
CA GLY A 483 20.06 10.18 0.01
C GLY A 483 19.58 9.21 -1.08
N TYR A 484 20.45 8.44 -1.74
CA TYR A 484 20.04 7.47 -2.77
C TYR A 484 20.69 6.10 -2.58
N PRO A 485 20.47 5.42 -1.43
CA PRO A 485 21.09 4.13 -1.15
C PRO A 485 20.74 3.06 -2.20
N ASN A 486 19.53 3.09 -2.76
CA ASN A 486 19.09 2.20 -3.83
C ASN A 486 19.92 2.37 -5.11
N LYS A 487 20.27 3.61 -5.49
CA LYS A 487 21.11 3.86 -6.68
C LYS A 487 22.54 3.37 -6.47
N LEU A 488 23.09 3.54 -5.26
CA LEU A 488 24.39 2.97 -4.93
C LEU A 488 24.35 1.43 -4.92
N ASN A 489 23.27 0.81 -4.42
CA ASN A 489 23.07 -0.64 -4.51
C ASN A 489 23.04 -1.13 -5.97
N GLU A 490 22.29 -0.44 -6.85
CA GLU A 490 22.20 -0.78 -8.28
C GLU A 490 23.58 -0.73 -8.95
N VAL A 491 24.37 0.30 -8.65
CA VAL A 491 25.73 0.48 -9.16
C VAL A 491 26.66 -0.63 -8.68
N ILE A 492 26.60 -0.99 -7.39
CA ILE A 492 27.36 -2.11 -6.84
C ILE A 492 27.00 -3.41 -7.56
N ALA A 493 25.70 -3.69 -7.75
CA ALA A 493 25.24 -4.86 -8.50
C ALA A 493 25.83 -4.87 -9.92
N GLY A 494 25.84 -3.73 -10.60
CA GLY A 494 26.41 -3.62 -11.94
C GLY A 494 27.91 -3.85 -12.01
N PHE A 495 28.69 -3.24 -11.11
CA PHE A 495 30.14 -3.48 -11.03
C PHE A 495 30.46 -4.92 -10.64
N TRP A 496 29.65 -5.53 -9.79
CA TRP A 496 29.77 -6.94 -9.44
C TRP A 496 29.55 -7.83 -10.67
N GLY A 497 28.43 -7.62 -11.37
CA GLY A 497 28.11 -8.34 -12.59
C GLY A 497 29.18 -8.20 -13.66
N TYR A 498 29.64 -6.98 -13.91
CA TYR A 498 30.73 -6.73 -14.86
C TYR A 498 32.00 -7.48 -14.48
N CYS A 499 32.40 -7.45 -13.20
CA CYS A 499 33.62 -8.11 -12.76
C CYS A 499 33.56 -9.62 -12.89
N GLU A 500 32.43 -10.24 -12.54
CA GLU A 500 32.28 -11.69 -12.70
C GLU A 500 32.20 -12.09 -14.18
N LEU A 501 31.54 -11.29 -15.02
CA LEU A 501 31.53 -11.51 -16.47
C LEU A 501 32.92 -11.37 -17.10
N TYR A 502 33.73 -10.41 -16.61
CA TYR A 502 35.13 -10.23 -17.02
C TYR A 502 36.00 -11.43 -16.63
N LYS A 503 35.86 -11.93 -15.39
CA LYS A 503 36.56 -13.12 -14.91
C LYS A 503 36.25 -14.35 -15.76
N MET A 504 34.96 -14.56 -16.08
CA MET A 504 34.52 -15.64 -16.96
C MET A 504 35.07 -15.51 -18.39
N THR A 505 35.13 -14.29 -18.93
CA THR A 505 35.63 -14.04 -20.29
C THR A 505 37.13 -14.29 -20.42
N ASN A 506 37.91 -13.90 -19.42
CA ASN A 506 39.37 -13.95 -19.46
C ASN A 506 39.96 -15.15 -18.70
N ASN A 507 39.12 -16.03 -18.15
CA ASN A 507 39.50 -17.16 -17.29
C ASN A 507 40.50 -16.74 -16.18
N THR A 508 40.16 -15.67 -15.47
CA THR A 508 40.99 -15.06 -14.42
C THR A 508 40.20 -14.96 -13.11
N SER A 509 40.91 -14.87 -11.98
CA SER A 509 40.31 -14.61 -10.67
C SER A 509 40.14 -13.12 -10.37
N THR A 510 40.72 -12.23 -11.18
CA THR A 510 40.75 -10.79 -10.95
C THR A 510 39.96 -9.99 -11.98
N CYS A 511 39.48 -8.82 -11.60
CA CYS A 511 38.75 -7.89 -12.46
C CYS A 511 39.49 -6.56 -12.52
N ASN A 512 39.54 -5.93 -13.68
CA ASN A 512 40.11 -4.59 -13.86
C ASN A 512 39.35 -3.48 -13.12
N GLN A 513 38.09 -3.72 -12.73
CA GLN A 513 37.25 -2.83 -11.92
C GLN A 513 37.10 -3.28 -10.46
N GLN A 514 37.91 -4.25 -10.00
CA GLN A 514 37.81 -4.78 -8.63
C GLN A 514 38.03 -3.70 -7.56
N THR A 515 38.98 -2.79 -7.77
CA THR A 515 39.23 -1.67 -6.85
C THR A 515 38.02 -0.74 -6.75
N THR A 516 37.40 -0.39 -7.88
CA THR A 516 36.18 0.43 -7.92
C THR A 516 35.03 -0.25 -7.17
N LEU A 517 34.80 -1.55 -7.42
CA LEU A 517 33.79 -2.34 -6.72
C LEU A 517 34.01 -2.33 -5.20
N ASN A 518 35.25 -2.58 -4.75
CA ASN A 518 35.59 -2.59 -3.33
C ASN A 518 35.39 -1.22 -2.68
N ASN A 519 35.71 -0.13 -3.39
CA ASN A 519 35.49 1.24 -2.93
C ASN A 519 33.98 1.54 -2.80
N LEU A 520 33.16 1.12 -3.76
CA LEU A 520 31.71 1.31 -3.71
C LEU A 520 31.07 0.53 -2.55
N ILE A 521 31.49 -0.71 -2.32
CA ILE A 521 31.05 -1.52 -1.16
C ILE A 521 31.43 -0.83 0.14
N SER A 522 32.67 -0.33 0.24
CA SER A 522 33.18 0.38 1.41
C SER A 522 32.43 1.69 1.66
N GLN A 523 32.14 2.46 0.60
CA GLN A 523 31.32 3.67 0.66
C GLN A 523 29.91 3.36 1.14
N ARG A 524 29.27 2.32 0.59
CA ARG A 524 27.90 1.94 0.96
C ARG A 524 27.81 1.46 2.40
N ALA A 525 28.82 0.71 2.84
CA ALA A 525 28.98 0.31 4.22
C ALA A 525 29.17 1.52 5.14
N GLY A 526 30.10 2.44 4.81
CA GLY A 526 30.37 3.64 5.60
C GLY A 526 29.16 4.58 5.71
N ASN A 527 28.39 4.69 4.64
CA ASN A 527 27.21 5.56 4.56
C ASN A 527 25.91 4.86 4.97
N TRP A 528 25.98 3.61 5.47
CA TRP A 528 24.77 2.87 5.83
C TRP A 528 24.09 3.51 7.05
N LYS A 529 22.87 3.98 6.81
CA LYS A 529 21.99 4.52 7.84
C LYS A 529 20.64 3.83 7.73
N ILE A 530 20.04 3.50 8.87
CA ILE A 530 18.68 2.95 8.93
C ILE A 530 17.73 3.90 8.19
N TYR A 531 17.88 5.21 8.45
CA TYR A 531 17.19 6.28 7.76
C TYR A 531 18.22 7.09 6.95
N PRO A 532 18.06 7.26 5.64
CA PRO A 532 18.97 8.10 4.85
C PRO A 532 19.05 9.51 5.45
N ALA A 533 20.26 10.02 5.69
CA ALA A 533 20.46 11.24 6.49
C ALA A 533 20.06 12.55 5.81
N THR A 534 20.00 12.56 4.48
CA THR A 534 19.70 13.75 3.70
C THR A 534 18.57 13.43 2.75
N ASN A 535 17.48 14.17 2.87
CA ASN A 535 16.46 14.22 1.84
C ASN A 535 17.04 14.97 0.64
N PRO A 536 17.23 14.32 -0.51
CA PRO A 536 17.79 14.97 -1.68
C PRO A 536 16.76 15.83 -2.43
N LEU A 537 15.48 15.73 -2.08
CA LEU A 537 14.39 16.47 -2.72
C LEU A 537 14.10 17.78 -1.98
N THR A 538 13.73 18.81 -2.76
CA THR A 538 13.27 20.11 -2.27
C THR A 538 11.77 20.28 -2.52
N GLY A 539 11.14 21.27 -1.87
CA GLY A 539 9.71 21.56 -2.06
C GLY A 539 8.80 20.37 -1.70
N ALA A 540 7.76 20.14 -2.51
CA ALA A 540 6.79 19.05 -2.29
C ALA A 540 7.45 17.65 -2.28
N GLY A 541 8.56 17.47 -3.02
CA GLY A 541 9.32 16.23 -3.03
C GLY A 541 9.91 15.86 -1.67
N ASN A 542 10.15 16.84 -0.78
CA ASN A 542 10.67 16.59 0.56
C ASN A 542 9.72 15.70 1.39
N HIS A 543 8.41 15.94 1.32
CA HIS A 543 7.42 15.13 2.03
C HIS A 543 7.32 13.70 1.47
N ASN A 544 7.63 13.54 0.18
CA ASN A 544 7.42 12.29 -0.56
C ASN A 544 8.65 11.36 -0.49
N TYR A 545 9.85 11.88 -0.27
CA TYR A 545 11.04 11.06 -0.10
C TYR A 545 10.93 10.02 1.03
N TYR A 546 10.25 10.38 2.13
CA TYR A 546 10.10 9.50 3.30
C TYR A 546 9.14 8.32 3.07
N THR A 547 8.63 8.14 1.86
CA THR A 547 7.88 6.95 1.46
C THR A 547 8.69 5.93 0.71
N MET A 548 10.01 6.09 0.70
CA MET A 548 10.95 5.07 0.25
C MET A 548 11.91 4.46 1.29
N PRO A 549 12.21 5.03 2.48
CA PRO A 549 13.34 4.57 3.29
C PRO A 549 13.29 3.08 3.67
N ILE A 550 12.08 2.54 3.83
CA ILE A 550 11.85 1.14 4.16
C ILE A 550 12.44 0.22 3.07
N ALA A 551 12.16 0.51 1.80
CA ALA A 551 12.66 -0.29 0.68
C ALA A 551 14.04 0.16 0.17
N ALA A 552 14.32 1.46 0.20
CA ALA A 552 15.47 2.07 -0.49
C ALA A 552 16.81 1.47 -0.03
N ASN A 553 16.92 1.09 1.24
CA ASN A 553 18.11 0.42 1.75
C ASN A 553 18.36 -0.96 1.11
N PHE A 554 17.31 -1.65 0.66
CA PHE A 554 17.35 -3.04 0.21
C PHE A 554 17.08 -3.26 -1.28
N MET A 555 16.53 -2.26 -1.97
CA MET A 555 16.37 -2.31 -3.44
C MET A 555 17.72 -2.56 -4.11
N TYR A 556 17.73 -3.45 -5.10
CA TYR A 556 18.92 -3.87 -5.87
C TYR A 556 20.05 -4.52 -5.05
N ILE A 557 19.81 -4.89 -3.78
CA ILE A 557 20.78 -5.72 -3.06
C ILE A 557 20.71 -7.14 -3.59
N GLU A 558 21.82 -7.58 -4.16
CA GLU A 558 22.01 -8.96 -4.61
C GLU A 558 22.70 -9.81 -3.52
N PRO A 559 22.52 -11.16 -3.52
CA PRO A 559 23.00 -12.05 -2.46
C PRO A 559 24.48 -11.88 -2.11
N GLU A 560 25.33 -11.70 -3.13
CA GLU A 560 26.77 -11.53 -2.95
C GLU A 560 27.10 -10.24 -2.18
N PHE A 561 26.39 -9.15 -2.50
CA PHE A 561 26.54 -7.88 -1.80
C PHE A 561 25.90 -7.92 -0.39
N ALA A 562 24.74 -8.57 -0.24
CA ALA A 562 24.12 -8.79 1.06
C ALA A 562 25.07 -9.51 2.04
N GLN A 563 25.77 -10.53 1.56
CA GLN A 563 26.77 -11.24 2.36
C GLN A 563 27.91 -10.31 2.83
N ALA A 564 28.38 -9.41 1.96
CA ALA A 564 29.40 -8.43 2.31
C ALA A 564 28.93 -7.41 3.38
N LEU A 565 27.64 -7.05 3.39
CA LEU A 565 27.05 -6.16 4.39
C LEU A 565 26.78 -6.85 5.73
N ASN A 566 26.36 -8.12 5.70
CA ASN A 566 25.97 -8.89 6.88
C ASN A 566 27.14 -9.14 7.84
N SER A 567 28.35 -9.29 7.31
CA SER A 567 29.57 -9.39 8.13
C SER A 567 29.79 -8.18 9.05
N GLN A 568 29.13 -7.05 8.78
CA GLN A 568 29.21 -5.82 9.57
C GLN A 568 28.00 -5.60 10.50
N GLY A 569 26.99 -6.49 10.50
CA GLY A 569 25.82 -6.41 11.39
C GLY A 569 24.77 -5.32 11.08
N LYS A 570 24.97 -4.52 10.02
CA LYS A 570 24.16 -3.32 9.73
C LYS A 570 22.77 -3.62 9.18
N ALA A 571 22.63 -4.65 8.35
CA ALA A 571 21.34 -5.01 7.76
C ALA A 571 20.37 -5.58 8.81
N ALA A 572 20.86 -6.39 9.75
CA ALA A 572 20.04 -7.00 10.79
C ALA A 572 19.41 -5.96 11.74
N SER A 573 20.17 -4.92 12.13
CA SER A 573 19.64 -3.84 12.96
C SER A 573 18.59 -3.00 12.22
N THR A 574 18.80 -2.70 10.93
CA THR A 574 17.81 -2.01 10.10
C THR A 574 16.52 -2.82 9.93
N ILE A 575 16.62 -4.13 9.69
CA ILE A 575 15.46 -5.02 9.61
C ILE A 575 14.66 -4.97 10.90
N ASN A 576 15.30 -5.22 12.05
CA ASN A 576 14.62 -5.25 13.35
C ASN A 576 13.91 -3.92 13.65
N GLU A 577 14.53 -2.78 13.31
CA GLU A 577 13.91 -1.47 13.46
C GLU A 577 12.65 -1.33 12.58
N PHE A 578 12.70 -1.75 11.32
CA PHE A 578 11.53 -1.68 10.45
C PHE A 578 10.43 -2.66 10.86
N GLU A 579 10.75 -3.85 11.38
CA GLU A 579 9.74 -4.75 11.93
C GLU A 579 9.02 -4.16 13.14
N ASN A 580 9.75 -3.39 13.96
CA ASN A 580 9.18 -2.72 15.12
C ASN A 580 8.30 -1.51 14.73
N ARG A 581 8.71 -0.75 13.71
CA ARG A 581 7.99 0.46 13.28
C ARG A 581 6.85 0.21 12.30
N PHE A 582 6.97 -0.81 11.45
CA PHE A 582 6.01 -1.17 10.39
C PHE A 582 5.63 -2.63 10.52
N PRO A 583 4.88 -3.02 11.55
CA PRO A 583 4.58 -4.42 11.83
C PRO A 583 3.82 -5.12 10.69
N MET A 584 3.18 -4.36 9.79
CA MET A 584 2.43 -4.88 8.65
C MET A 584 3.19 -4.76 7.32
N TRP A 585 4.52 -4.57 7.33
CA TRP A 585 5.35 -4.44 6.13
C TRP A 585 5.18 -5.58 5.11
N PHE A 586 4.76 -6.76 5.56
CA PHE A 586 4.54 -7.95 4.74
C PHE A 586 3.14 -8.01 4.09
N VAL A 587 2.23 -7.12 4.47
CA VAL A 587 0.90 -7.05 3.88
C VAL A 587 0.99 -6.35 2.54
N ALA A 588 0.77 -7.11 1.46
CA ALA A 588 0.67 -6.54 0.13
C ALA A 588 -0.40 -5.44 0.13
N LYS A 589 -0.10 -4.30 -0.50
CA LYS A 589 -1.02 -3.15 -0.55
C LYS A 589 -1.38 -2.57 0.84
N GLY A 590 -0.51 -2.76 1.85
CA GLY A 590 -0.71 -2.17 3.16
C GLY A 590 -0.88 -0.65 3.09
N THR A 591 -1.76 -0.11 3.92
CA THR A 591 -2.09 1.33 3.98
C THR A 591 -1.24 2.08 5.02
N GLU A 592 -0.22 1.42 5.59
CA GLU A 592 0.79 2.04 6.46
C GLU A 592 1.85 2.78 5.61
N MET A 593 1.55 4.02 5.21
CA MET A 593 2.44 4.88 4.44
C MET A 593 2.55 6.27 5.07
N GLN A 594 3.72 6.90 4.97
CA GLN A 594 3.97 8.26 5.49
C GLN A 594 3.77 9.31 4.38
N GLY A 595 3.69 10.59 4.74
CA GLY A 595 3.43 11.66 3.77
C GLY A 595 2.01 11.59 3.20
N GLU A 596 1.85 12.08 1.97
CA GLU A 596 0.61 11.93 1.18
C GLU A 596 0.51 10.56 0.48
N GLY A 597 1.22 9.56 1.01
CA GLY A 597 1.20 8.20 0.49
C GLY A 597 -0.06 7.47 0.93
N ALA A 598 -0.62 6.67 0.02
CA ALA A 598 -1.91 6.00 0.20
C ALA A 598 -1.73 4.49 0.41
N MET A 599 -0.83 3.88 -0.35
CA MET A 599 -0.60 2.44 -0.37
C MET A 599 0.88 2.11 -0.53
N GLN A 600 1.39 1.19 0.27
CA GLN A 600 2.78 0.75 0.19
C GLN A 600 3.13 0.23 -1.21
N PRO A 601 4.26 0.66 -1.79
CA PRO A 601 4.71 0.16 -3.08
C PRO A 601 5.20 -1.30 -2.98
N PRO A 602 5.12 -2.09 -4.07
CA PRO A 602 5.61 -3.48 -4.11
C PRO A 602 7.05 -3.68 -3.63
N GLN A 603 7.88 -2.65 -3.81
CA GLN A 603 9.28 -2.61 -3.44
C GLN A 603 9.49 -2.75 -1.92
N TYR A 604 8.51 -2.37 -1.08
CA TYR A 604 8.60 -2.47 0.38
C TYR A 604 8.72 -3.91 0.85
N TYR A 605 7.68 -4.70 0.60
CA TYR A 605 7.67 -6.09 1.04
C TYR A 605 8.72 -6.91 0.29
N HIS A 606 8.97 -6.63 -1.00
CA HIS A 606 10.02 -7.33 -1.74
C HIS A 606 11.41 -7.06 -1.14
N GLY A 607 11.76 -5.79 -0.92
CA GLY A 607 13.05 -5.40 -0.37
C GLY A 607 13.30 -5.99 1.03
N LEU A 608 12.33 -5.86 1.94
CA LEU A 608 12.47 -6.41 3.29
C LEU A 608 12.49 -7.94 3.29
N PHE A 609 11.65 -8.57 2.48
CA PHE A 609 11.64 -10.03 2.39
C PHE A 609 12.99 -10.55 1.90
N GLN A 610 13.57 -9.96 0.85
CA GLN A 610 14.90 -10.32 0.36
C GLN A 610 15.99 -10.06 1.41
N ALA A 611 15.92 -8.93 2.11
CA ALA A 611 16.87 -8.60 3.17
C ALA A 611 16.80 -9.63 4.32
N LYS A 612 15.60 -10.02 4.75
CA LYS A 612 15.40 -11.08 5.76
C LYS A 612 15.89 -12.43 5.27
N ALA A 613 15.60 -12.81 4.02
CA ALA A 613 16.02 -14.09 3.47
C ALA A 613 17.56 -14.20 3.42
N THR A 614 18.24 -13.13 3.01
CA THR A 614 19.71 -13.09 2.88
C THR A 614 20.44 -12.91 4.22
N THR A 615 19.84 -12.23 5.20
CA THR A 615 20.39 -12.08 6.56
C THR A 615 20.15 -13.31 7.45
N ALA A 616 18.95 -13.92 7.40
CA ALA A 616 18.60 -15.08 8.21
C ALA A 616 19.36 -16.35 7.81
N LEU A 617 19.78 -16.47 6.54
CA LEU A 617 20.61 -17.58 6.06
C LEU A 617 21.93 -17.72 6.85
N HIS A 618 22.44 -16.63 7.41
CA HIS A 618 23.69 -16.62 8.19
C HIS A 618 23.51 -17.04 9.65
N LEU A 619 22.34 -16.82 10.26
CA LEU A 619 22.06 -17.24 11.64
C LEU A 619 21.99 -18.76 11.80
N HIS A 620 21.64 -19.50 10.74
CA HIS A 620 21.67 -20.97 10.72
C HIS A 620 23.06 -21.55 10.38
N LEU A 621 23.91 -20.81 9.67
CA LEU A 621 25.28 -21.25 9.35
C LEU A 621 26.28 -20.99 10.49
N LEU A 622 25.92 -20.17 11.47
CA LEU A 622 26.73 -19.87 12.67
C LEU A 622 26.38 -20.74 13.89
N GLN A 623 25.40 -21.65 13.79
CA GLN A 623 25.25 -22.69 14.81
C GLN A 623 26.09 -23.90 14.39
N PRO A 624 27.10 -24.32 15.18
CA PRO A 624 27.83 -25.53 14.88
C PRO A 624 26.84 -26.69 14.95
N VAL A 625 26.58 -27.30 13.79
CA VAL A 625 26.02 -28.64 13.73
C VAL A 625 27.03 -29.54 14.46
N PRO A 626 26.67 -30.21 15.56
CA PRO A 626 27.62 -31.08 16.23
C PRO A 626 27.92 -32.25 15.31
N HIS A 627 29.08 -32.21 14.67
CA HIS A 627 29.68 -33.36 14.00
C HIS A 627 29.83 -34.47 15.04
N ARG A 628 29.04 -35.54 14.90
CA ARG A 628 29.36 -36.82 15.55
C ARG A 628 30.61 -37.37 14.89
N GLN A 629 31.77 -37.12 15.49
CA GLN A 629 32.94 -37.97 15.24
C GLN A 629 32.72 -39.30 15.94
N HIS A 630 32.78 -40.37 15.16
CA HIS A 630 32.99 -41.72 15.66
C HIS A 630 34.40 -41.82 16.26
N GLN A 631 34.51 -42.02 17.57
CA GLN A 631 35.61 -42.75 18.19
C GLN A 631 35.09 -43.72 19.25
N PRO A 632 35.72 -44.90 19.41
CA PRO A 632 35.18 -46.00 20.20
C PRO A 632 35.59 -45.93 21.68
N GLN A 633 34.63 -46.34 22.52
CA GLN A 633 34.75 -46.90 23.88
C GLN A 633 35.53 -46.12 24.97
N ALA A 634 34.79 -45.70 26.00
CA ALA A 634 34.97 -46.19 27.37
C ALA A 634 33.72 -45.86 28.20
N ASN A 635 33.10 -46.87 28.79
CA ASN A 635 32.09 -46.69 29.84
C ASN A 635 32.74 -46.07 31.08
N PRO A 636 32.05 -45.14 31.75
CA PRO A 636 31.71 -45.44 33.13
C PRO A 636 30.25 -45.14 33.47
N VAL A 637 29.73 -46.05 34.28
CA VAL A 637 28.42 -46.07 34.92
C VAL A 637 28.21 -44.84 35.81
N MET A 638 27.05 -44.19 35.71
CA MET A 638 26.44 -43.37 36.77
C MET A 638 24.90 -43.32 36.63
N PRO A 639 24.15 -43.08 37.73
CA PRO A 639 22.89 -43.77 38.04
C PRO A 639 21.62 -43.14 37.47
N MET A 640 20.60 -43.99 37.27
CA MET A 640 19.25 -43.59 36.86
C MET A 640 18.53 -42.80 37.96
N GLY A 641 18.28 -41.51 37.71
CA GLY A 641 17.29 -40.73 38.43
C GLY A 641 15.98 -40.68 37.64
N THR A 642 14.87 -41.10 38.26
CA THR A 642 13.52 -41.03 37.69
C THR A 642 12.97 -39.60 37.73
N THR A 643 12.93 -38.90 36.60
CA THR A 643 12.27 -37.60 36.51
C THR A 643 10.75 -37.78 36.30
N LYS A 644 9.95 -37.49 37.33
CA LYS A 644 8.49 -37.30 37.19
C LYS A 644 8.21 -35.90 36.66
N TRP A 645 7.33 -35.78 35.68
CA TRP A 645 6.79 -34.49 35.22
C TRP A 645 5.32 -34.42 35.61
N THR A 646 4.93 -33.36 36.31
CA THR A 646 3.53 -33.07 36.65
C THR A 646 3.11 -31.82 35.88
N VAL A 647 2.04 -31.91 35.10
CA VAL A 647 1.42 -30.75 34.45
C VAL A 647 0.23 -30.33 35.30
N LEU A 648 0.24 -29.09 35.79
CA LEU A 648 -0.88 -28.50 36.51
C LEU A 648 -1.63 -27.56 35.57
N ILE A 649 -2.93 -27.81 35.37
CA ILE A 649 -3.84 -26.90 34.66
C ILE A 649 -4.85 -26.41 35.68
N THR A 650 -4.86 -25.10 35.94
CA THR A 650 -5.77 -24.47 36.90
C THR A 650 -6.90 -23.76 36.15
N LEU A 651 -8.14 -24.21 36.37
CA LEU A 651 -9.36 -23.46 36.08
C LEU A 651 -10.13 -23.27 37.39
N PRO A 652 -10.93 -22.21 37.57
CA PRO A 652 -11.67 -21.99 38.81
C PRO A 652 -12.63 -23.16 39.10
N GLY A 653 -12.39 -23.88 40.20
CA GLY A 653 -13.25 -24.96 40.68
C GLY A 653 -12.96 -26.39 40.18
N LEU A 654 -11.87 -26.62 39.43
CA LEU A 654 -11.51 -27.98 38.97
C LEU A 654 -9.99 -28.21 39.02
N THR A 655 -9.55 -29.26 39.72
CA THR A 655 -8.15 -29.72 39.67
C THR A 655 -8.07 -31.06 38.95
N ILE A 656 -7.36 -31.10 37.82
CA ILE A 656 -7.05 -32.33 37.09
C ILE A 656 -5.56 -32.60 37.25
N THR A 657 -5.20 -33.78 37.74
CA THR A 657 -3.80 -34.22 37.83
C THR A 657 -3.59 -35.39 36.88
N THR A 658 -2.62 -35.28 35.98
CA THR A 658 -2.15 -36.42 35.18
C THR A 658 -0.68 -36.69 35.49
N SER A 659 -0.30 -37.96 35.57
CA SER A 659 1.09 -38.36 35.71
C SER A 659 1.38 -39.51 34.77
N ARG A 660 2.59 -39.55 34.22
CA ARG A 660 3.05 -40.60 33.31
C ARG A 660 4.30 -41.25 33.88
N GLN A 661 4.28 -42.57 34.01
CA GLN A 661 5.50 -43.37 34.02
C GLN A 661 5.69 -43.98 32.63
N ARG A 662 6.92 -44.01 32.12
CA ARG A 662 7.20 -44.64 30.83
C ARG A 662 6.91 -46.15 30.97
N GLU A 663 6.19 -46.69 29.99
CA GLU A 663 5.84 -48.12 29.79
C GLU A 663 4.42 -48.61 30.16
N GLN A 664 3.43 -47.74 30.38
CA GLN A 664 2.01 -48.14 30.38
C GLN A 664 1.13 -47.15 29.57
N PRO A 665 -0.03 -47.58 29.03
CA PRO A 665 -0.97 -46.69 28.32
C PRO A 665 -1.57 -45.63 29.26
N MET A 666 -1.93 -44.45 28.73
CA MET A 666 -2.49 -43.35 29.53
C MET A 666 -3.85 -43.73 30.15
N GLY A 667 -3.89 -43.83 31.48
CA GLY A 667 -5.13 -43.83 32.25
C GLY A 667 -5.42 -42.40 32.77
N ILE A 668 -6.62 -41.89 32.50
CA ILE A 668 -7.11 -40.62 33.06
C ILE A 668 -8.13 -40.96 34.16
N SER A 669 -7.87 -40.54 35.40
CA SER A 669 -8.89 -40.57 36.46
C SER A 669 -9.34 -39.14 36.78
N ILE A 670 -10.64 -38.89 36.71
CA ILE A 670 -11.26 -37.62 37.07
C ILE A 670 -11.97 -37.83 38.41
N THR A 671 -11.57 -37.11 39.45
CA THR A 671 -12.30 -37.08 40.72
C THR A 671 -12.85 -35.68 40.91
N ALA A 672 -14.18 -35.55 40.93
CA ALA A 672 -14.84 -34.31 41.30
C ALA A 672 -14.88 -34.21 42.84
N VAL A 673 -14.29 -33.16 43.40
CA VAL A 673 -14.47 -32.82 44.82
C VAL A 673 -15.54 -31.73 44.86
N ARG A 674 -16.59 -31.93 45.65
CA ARG A 674 -17.65 -30.93 45.88
C ARG A 674 -17.12 -29.77 46.71
#